data_AF-A0A7V4IJ55-F1
#
_entry.id   AF-A0A7V4IJ55-F1
#
_cell.length_a   1.000
_cell.length_b   1.000
_cell.length_c   1.000
_cell.angle_alpha   90.00
_cell.angle_beta   90.00
_cell.angle_gamma   90.00
#
_symmetry.space_group_name_H-M   'P 1'
#
loop_
_entity.id
_entity.type
_entity.pdbx_description
1 polymer ?
#
loop_
_entity_poly.entity_id
_entity_poly.type
_entity_poly.pdbx_seq_one_letter_code
_entity_poly.pdbx_strand_id
1 'polypeptide(L)'
;MFTGNLNKFDFAAKGRDKKPVFELSEEKKSYVDDNILKQIEEYEKNYIKIYRNSERHMEDLEYNKYYLTVQLIKKKAFEKKMLLAEKKIKEVKEELLNSSLEEIKKSLESLGSMPYFKRRVVLEIAVQNGVLNSGDLISIVCNDLDDYSKFAAIEAMKSFQAEEDLRNCLAFIADFYSHNLDININDDILRDVRVKNPVTEEESDYLFSKYKNNEQEYELDPFYSYLKSAGIRLLKDCMPLSEDYICKAILDREQNTKKMHDEIAAKHSRAEDDEEDEYEEDLRPDGYEHDINEVMEDDFYWEDSDGKSYSNEDYTDNSHLLGILAEHGGKKSVEFAIELLKKDANESLVYKNELVRIFQDIDLKHSSSLLLRLMKGEDINAAKYANSILRRLEFGRIGISNEGVEYLERVYDLGECNNPDYHAKRLTPNGEIGIFDEELKLIKYFHLNELSEEDEVIKAELLDFVYGTLFYEKPDETPEERAERIKYLEEFKGNYYRIAEDRIFESTGVRLNNLSFKEQGWFIIYFNKANAEQKNKIKNFVETYGENGIKCFMSCETGMEMGEHILKIGEMLSKYPVMAKKIFMEYARVIDKAENGVEVIDNLYREMFSGKKLDRNAALMAILKKAFALLENASLRLSDCAEKDKKDVTNELIFNLKREEKTQNNVLNDLLQVANGLNDQYQAALKDVVEL
;
A
#
# COMPACT_ATOMS: atom_id res chain seq x y z
N MET A 1 19.11 24.34 -11.43
CA MET A 1 18.42 25.65 -11.59
C MET A 1 17.07 25.59 -12.35
N PHE A 2 16.44 24.42 -12.56
CA PHE A 2 15.18 24.33 -13.34
C PHE A 2 13.98 23.71 -12.60
N THR A 3 13.97 23.71 -11.28
CA THR A 3 12.81 23.33 -10.45
C THR A 3 12.24 24.58 -9.75
N GLY A 4 11.56 25.42 -10.53
CA GLY A 4 10.73 26.50 -9.99
C GLY A 4 9.33 25.96 -9.66
N ASN A 5 8.97 26.00 -8.38
CA ASN A 5 7.65 25.62 -7.85
C ASN A 5 6.50 26.30 -8.61
N LEU A 6 5.65 25.51 -9.27
CA LEU A 6 4.41 25.95 -9.94
C LEU A 6 3.22 26.12 -8.97
N ASN A 7 3.43 25.91 -7.66
CA ASN A 7 2.36 25.86 -6.65
C ASN A 7 1.95 27.21 -6.05
N LYS A 8 2.40 28.35 -6.59
CA LYS A 8 1.91 29.67 -6.17
C LYS A 8 1.35 30.46 -7.35
N PHE A 9 0.05 30.31 -7.58
CA PHE A 9 -0.75 31.25 -8.37
C PHE A 9 -1.43 32.22 -7.40
N ASP A 10 -0.81 33.36 -7.12
CA ASP A 10 -1.46 34.42 -6.36
C ASP A 10 -2.46 35.18 -7.26
N PHE A 11 -3.75 35.16 -6.90
CA PHE A 11 -4.77 36.06 -7.42
C PHE A 11 -5.35 36.88 -6.26
N ALA A 12 -5.34 38.20 -6.39
CA ALA A 12 -5.87 39.10 -5.36
C ALA A 12 -7.39 39.23 -5.48
N ALA A 13 -8.15 38.62 -4.56
CA ALA A 13 -9.57 38.90 -4.40
C ALA A 13 -9.75 40.25 -3.68
N LYS A 14 -10.37 41.24 -4.36
CA LYS A 14 -10.74 42.52 -3.73
C LYS A 14 -12.25 42.57 -3.45
N GLY A 15 -12.62 42.35 -2.19
CA GLY A 15 -13.87 42.80 -1.56
C GLY A 15 -15.13 41.97 -1.86
N ARG A 16 -15.97 41.76 -0.84
CA ARG A 16 -17.13 40.84 -0.80
C ARG A 16 -18.35 41.23 -1.66
N ASP A 17 -18.36 42.37 -2.34
CA ASP A 17 -19.58 42.90 -3.01
C ASP A 17 -19.42 43.20 -4.51
N LYS A 18 -18.43 42.63 -5.20
CA LYS A 18 -18.34 42.77 -6.67
C LYS A 18 -18.09 41.41 -7.32
N LYS A 19 -18.87 41.10 -8.36
CA LYS A 19 -18.63 39.98 -9.27
C LYS A 19 -17.13 39.91 -9.58
N PRO A 20 -16.47 38.75 -9.42
CA PRO A 20 -15.05 38.65 -9.73
C PRO A 20 -14.87 38.95 -11.22
N VAL A 21 -14.15 40.04 -11.52
CA VAL A 21 -13.66 40.32 -12.86
C VAL A 21 -12.29 39.67 -12.96
N PHE A 22 -12.22 38.59 -13.73
CA PHE A 22 -11.01 37.81 -13.91
C PHE A 22 -10.14 38.44 -15.00
N GLU A 23 -9.03 39.07 -14.62
CA GLU A 23 -7.98 39.51 -15.56
C GLU A 23 -6.74 38.63 -15.40
N LEU A 24 -6.38 37.90 -16.46
CA LEU A 24 -5.07 37.27 -16.57
C LEU A 24 -3.98 38.36 -16.60
N SER A 25 -2.84 38.14 -15.95
CA SER A 25 -1.70 39.05 -16.11
C SER A 25 -1.23 39.05 -17.56
N GLU A 26 -0.72 40.17 -18.06
CA GLU A 26 -0.26 40.34 -19.46
C GLU A 26 0.75 39.26 -19.88
N GLU A 27 1.63 38.84 -18.96
CA GLU A 27 2.56 37.74 -19.18
C GLU A 27 1.84 36.41 -19.42
N LYS A 28 0.75 36.14 -18.68
CA LYS A 28 -0.06 34.92 -18.79
C LYS A 28 -0.94 34.91 -20.03
N LYS A 29 -1.42 36.07 -20.49
CA LYS A 29 -2.16 36.19 -21.77
C LYS A 29 -1.32 35.74 -22.96
N SER A 30 0.01 35.91 -22.91
CA SER A 30 0.92 35.44 -23.97
C SER A 30 1.00 33.90 -24.13
N TYR A 31 0.40 33.13 -23.20
CA TYR A 31 0.35 31.66 -23.24
C TYR A 31 -1.00 31.10 -23.72
N VAL A 32 -1.99 31.96 -23.96
CA VAL A 32 -3.34 31.56 -24.37
C VAL A 32 -3.57 32.15 -25.76
N ASP A 33 -3.65 31.30 -26.78
CA ASP A 33 -3.97 31.78 -28.13
C ASP A 33 -5.49 32.00 -28.30
N ASP A 34 -5.86 32.67 -29.39
CA ASP A 34 -7.27 32.98 -29.70
C ASP A 34 -8.14 31.72 -29.91
N ASN A 35 -7.56 30.57 -30.24
CA ASN A 35 -8.30 29.31 -30.35
C ASN A 35 -8.67 28.74 -28.99
N ILE A 36 -7.81 28.88 -27.97
CA ILE A 36 -8.11 28.44 -26.61
C ILE A 36 -9.22 29.30 -26.00
N LEU A 37 -9.17 30.62 -26.21
CA LEU A 37 -10.25 31.52 -25.80
C LEU A 37 -11.59 31.13 -26.46
N LYS A 38 -11.58 30.81 -27.76
CA LYS A 38 -12.78 30.33 -28.47
C LYS A 38 -13.29 28.98 -27.95
N GLN A 39 -12.41 28.04 -27.62
CA GLN A 39 -12.81 26.74 -27.06
C GLN A 39 -13.44 26.91 -25.67
N ILE A 40 -12.91 27.82 -24.84
CA ILE A 40 -13.49 28.16 -23.54
C ILE A 40 -14.86 28.82 -23.72
N GLU A 41 -15.00 29.77 -24.64
CA GLU A 41 -16.28 30.44 -24.94
C GLU A 41 -17.35 29.47 -25.51
N GLU A 42 -16.94 28.51 -26.34
CA GLU A 42 -17.84 27.51 -26.92
C GLU A 42 -18.29 26.48 -25.88
N TYR A 43 -17.38 26.08 -24.98
CA TYR A 43 -17.72 25.24 -23.84
C TYR A 43 -18.68 25.95 -22.88
N GLU A 44 -18.45 27.24 -22.59
CA GLU A 44 -19.37 28.06 -21.76
C GLU A 44 -20.78 28.10 -22.35
N LYS A 45 -20.92 28.32 -23.66
CA LYS A 45 -22.23 28.32 -24.33
C LYS A 45 -22.96 27.00 -24.19
N ASN A 46 -22.25 25.89 -24.31
CA ASN A 46 -22.82 24.55 -24.20
C ASN A 46 -23.18 24.19 -22.76
N TYR A 47 -22.34 24.59 -21.80
CA TYR A 47 -22.52 24.25 -20.38
C TYR A 47 -23.62 25.11 -19.72
N ILE A 48 -23.72 26.41 -20.04
CA ILE A 48 -24.83 27.30 -19.62
C ILE A 48 -26.18 26.80 -20.16
N LYS A 49 -26.19 26.19 -21.35
CA LYS A 49 -27.41 25.62 -21.95
C LYS A 49 -27.91 24.40 -21.18
N ILE A 50 -27.00 23.59 -20.63
CA ILE A 50 -27.33 22.38 -19.83
C ILE A 50 -27.86 22.78 -18.44
N TYR A 51 -27.25 23.78 -17.80
CA TYR A 51 -27.51 24.10 -16.39
C TYR A 51 -28.56 25.18 -16.12
N ARG A 52 -29.13 25.83 -17.15
CA ARG A 52 -30.28 26.73 -16.99
C ARG A 52 -31.55 26.07 -16.42
N ASN A 53 -31.59 24.73 -16.35
CA ASN A 53 -32.73 23.95 -15.86
C ASN A 53 -32.57 23.43 -14.42
N SER A 54 -31.45 23.70 -13.74
CA SER A 54 -31.24 23.30 -12.34
C SER A 54 -31.00 24.54 -11.48
N GLU A 55 -31.94 24.89 -10.60
CA GLU A 55 -31.90 26.10 -9.75
C GLU A 55 -30.83 26.09 -8.64
N ARG A 56 -29.97 25.07 -8.56
CA ARG A 56 -28.83 25.00 -7.63
C ARG A 56 -27.55 24.80 -8.46
N HIS A 57 -26.42 25.32 -7.98
CA HIS A 57 -25.05 25.16 -8.53
C HIS A 57 -24.48 26.28 -9.43
N MET A 58 -24.57 27.55 -8.99
CA MET A 58 -23.72 28.61 -9.57
C MET A 58 -22.28 28.61 -9.00
N GLU A 59 -22.05 28.12 -7.78
CA GLU A 59 -20.72 28.12 -7.13
C GLU A 59 -19.81 26.98 -7.63
N ASP A 60 -20.36 25.78 -7.83
CA ASP A 60 -19.62 24.65 -8.43
C ASP A 60 -19.21 24.92 -9.89
N LEU A 61 -19.94 25.79 -10.58
CA LEU A 61 -19.69 26.18 -11.96
C LEU A 61 -18.38 26.98 -12.10
N GLU A 62 -18.14 27.93 -11.18
CA GLU A 62 -16.91 28.74 -11.19
C GLU A 62 -15.69 27.92 -10.76
N TYR A 63 -15.86 26.97 -9.82
CA TYR A 63 -14.78 26.08 -9.37
C TYR A 63 -14.34 25.09 -10.46
N ASN A 64 -15.28 24.43 -11.12
CA ASN A 64 -14.96 23.51 -12.22
C ASN A 64 -14.31 24.24 -13.41
N LYS A 65 -14.77 25.48 -13.70
CA LYS A 65 -14.13 26.36 -14.69
C LYS A 65 -12.67 26.67 -14.33
N TYR A 66 -12.40 26.97 -13.05
CA TYR A 66 -11.05 27.21 -12.56
C TYR A 66 -10.15 25.98 -12.73
N TYR A 67 -10.61 24.81 -12.28
CA TYR A 67 -9.83 23.58 -12.32
C TYR A 67 -9.43 23.19 -13.75
N LEU A 68 -10.39 23.17 -14.67
CA LEU A 68 -10.14 22.84 -16.09
C LEU A 68 -9.19 23.85 -16.76
N THR A 69 -9.35 25.14 -16.49
CA THR A 69 -8.48 26.19 -17.05
C THR A 69 -7.04 26.01 -16.57
N VAL A 70 -6.83 25.70 -15.29
CA VAL A 70 -5.50 25.46 -14.71
C VAL A 70 -4.85 24.22 -15.33
N GLN A 71 -5.60 23.14 -15.52
CA GLN A 71 -5.06 21.91 -16.14
C GLN A 71 -4.65 22.13 -17.60
N LEU A 72 -5.46 22.86 -18.37
CA LEU A 72 -5.12 23.21 -19.76
C LEU A 72 -3.87 24.09 -19.85
N ILE A 73 -3.75 25.08 -18.97
CA ILE A 73 -2.55 25.94 -18.91
C ILE A 73 -1.31 25.11 -18.54
N LYS A 74 -1.40 24.21 -17.55
CA LYS A 74 -0.29 23.33 -17.16
C LYS A 74 0.17 22.44 -18.31
N LYS A 75 -0.77 21.81 -19.02
CA LYS A 75 -0.49 20.97 -20.19
C LYS A 75 0.21 21.75 -21.29
N LYS A 76 -0.30 22.93 -21.66
CA LYS A 76 0.30 23.76 -22.72
C LYS A 76 1.66 24.34 -22.33
N ALA A 77 1.85 24.71 -21.06
CA ALA A 77 3.15 25.12 -20.55
C ALA A 77 4.18 23.98 -20.61
N PHE A 78 3.76 22.74 -20.35
CA PHE A 78 4.59 21.55 -20.51
C PHE A 78 4.95 21.30 -21.99
N GLU A 79 3.98 21.34 -22.90
CA GLU A 79 4.21 21.20 -24.35
C GLU A 79 5.19 22.26 -24.88
N LYS A 80 5.05 23.52 -24.47
CA LYS A 80 5.97 24.61 -24.86
C LYS A 80 7.38 24.42 -24.29
N LYS A 81 7.51 23.90 -23.06
CA LYS A 81 8.80 23.54 -22.46
C LYS A 81 9.47 22.39 -23.21
N MET A 82 8.70 21.38 -23.61
CA MET A 82 9.18 20.27 -24.44
C MET A 82 9.70 20.77 -25.79
N LEU A 83 8.93 21.61 -26.49
CA LEU A 83 9.36 22.19 -27.77
C LEU A 83 10.64 23.04 -27.64
N LEU A 84 10.77 23.82 -26.56
CA LEU A 84 11.97 24.60 -26.30
C LEU A 84 13.17 23.71 -25.96
N ALA A 85 12.94 22.60 -25.23
CA ALA A 85 13.98 21.61 -24.94
C ALA A 85 14.45 20.93 -26.22
N GLU A 86 13.54 20.50 -27.11
CA GLU A 86 13.87 19.94 -28.43
C GLU A 86 14.67 20.91 -29.28
N LYS A 87 14.29 22.19 -29.30
CA LYS A 87 15.04 23.23 -30.02
C LYS A 87 16.47 23.39 -29.48
N LYS A 88 16.63 23.44 -28.15
CA LYS A 88 17.95 23.53 -27.51
C LYS A 88 18.80 22.27 -27.75
N ILE A 89 18.19 21.09 -27.71
CA ILE A 89 18.86 19.82 -28.05
C ILE A 89 19.38 19.89 -29.49
N LYS A 90 18.57 20.39 -30.43
CA LYS A 90 18.97 20.57 -31.82
C LYS A 90 20.12 21.58 -31.98
N GLU A 91 20.05 22.74 -31.32
CA GLU A 91 21.11 23.76 -31.34
C GLU A 91 22.44 23.21 -30.78
N VAL A 92 22.40 22.51 -29.64
CA VAL A 92 23.58 21.87 -29.04
C VAL A 92 24.13 20.76 -29.94
N LYS A 93 23.25 20.00 -30.61
CA LYS A 93 23.65 18.95 -31.54
C LYS A 93 24.35 19.55 -32.77
N GLU A 94 23.84 20.65 -33.32
CA GLU A 94 24.47 21.37 -34.44
C GLU A 94 25.81 22.01 -34.04
N GLU A 95 25.93 22.57 -32.83
CA GLU A 95 27.19 23.12 -32.29
C GLU A 95 28.26 22.02 -32.17
N LEU A 96 27.90 20.88 -31.58
CA LEU A 96 28.82 19.77 -31.35
C LEU A 96 29.16 18.98 -32.63
N LEU A 97 28.25 18.89 -33.61
CA LEU A 97 28.53 18.30 -34.93
C LEU A 97 29.59 19.09 -35.71
N ASN A 98 29.73 20.39 -35.43
CA ASN A 98 30.73 21.25 -36.03
C ASN A 98 32.01 21.39 -35.17
N SER A 99 32.03 20.77 -33.99
CA SER A 99 33.18 20.81 -33.08
C SER A 99 34.26 19.84 -33.55
N SER A 100 35.53 20.20 -33.30
CA SER A 100 36.66 19.30 -33.52
C SER A 100 36.60 18.11 -32.56
N LEU A 101 37.23 17.00 -32.95
CA LEU A 101 37.28 15.78 -32.15
C LEU A 101 37.90 16.02 -30.75
N GLU A 102 38.79 17.00 -30.64
CA GLU A 102 39.44 17.38 -29.38
C GLU A 102 38.53 18.21 -28.47
N GLU A 103 37.61 19.00 -29.02
CA GLU A 103 36.57 19.71 -28.27
C GLU A 103 35.49 18.76 -27.74
N ILE A 104 35.18 17.70 -28.49
CA ILE A 104 34.28 16.63 -28.04
C ILE A 104 34.91 15.88 -26.85
N LYS A 105 36.19 15.51 -26.92
CA LYS A 105 36.90 14.88 -25.78
C LYS A 105 36.93 15.76 -24.53
N LYS A 106 37.23 17.05 -24.68
CA LYS A 106 37.20 18.01 -23.56
C LYS A 106 35.80 18.16 -22.94
N SER A 107 34.76 18.00 -23.75
CA SER A 107 33.37 17.99 -23.27
C SER A 107 33.07 16.70 -22.48
N LEU A 108 33.65 15.56 -22.85
CA LEU A 108 33.51 14.30 -22.10
C LEU A 108 34.15 14.39 -20.70
N GLU A 109 35.31 15.05 -20.57
CA GLU A 109 35.98 15.28 -19.27
C GLU A 109 35.14 16.08 -18.27
N SER A 110 34.13 16.83 -18.74
CA SER A 110 33.26 17.67 -17.90
C SER A 110 31.82 17.14 -17.77
N LEU A 111 31.55 15.89 -18.20
CA LEU A 111 30.21 15.28 -18.19
C LEU A 111 29.46 15.47 -16.88
N GLY A 112 30.09 15.17 -15.73
CA GLY A 112 29.46 15.28 -14.40
C GLY A 112 28.93 16.67 -14.05
N SER A 113 29.46 17.73 -14.66
CA SER A 113 29.00 19.12 -14.43
C SER A 113 27.91 19.60 -15.39
N MET A 114 27.60 18.83 -16.44
CA MET A 114 26.63 19.22 -17.46
C MET A 114 25.18 18.89 -17.07
N PRO A 115 24.19 19.67 -17.55
CA PRO A 115 22.79 19.25 -17.49
C PRO A 115 22.54 17.97 -18.29
N TYR A 116 21.62 17.12 -17.84
CA TYR A 116 21.27 15.82 -18.46
C TYR A 116 21.18 15.84 -19.99
N PHE A 117 20.40 16.77 -20.56
CA PHE A 117 20.21 16.83 -22.01
C PHE A 117 21.52 17.09 -22.78
N LYS A 118 22.45 17.86 -22.20
CA LYS A 118 23.73 18.15 -22.83
C LYS A 118 24.67 16.94 -22.74
N ARG A 119 24.65 16.21 -21.62
CA ARG A 119 25.38 14.93 -21.48
C ARG A 119 24.97 13.93 -22.55
N ARG A 120 23.66 13.73 -22.72
CA ARG A 120 23.10 12.85 -23.75
C ARG A 120 23.61 13.22 -25.14
N VAL A 121 23.50 14.49 -25.53
CA VAL A 121 23.92 14.93 -26.87
C VAL A 121 25.43 14.81 -27.08
N VAL A 122 26.25 15.12 -26.07
CA VAL A 122 27.71 14.94 -26.13
C VAL A 122 28.08 13.47 -26.32
N LEU A 123 27.46 12.56 -25.56
CA LEU A 123 27.68 11.12 -25.69
C LEU A 123 27.21 10.59 -27.05
N GLU A 124 26.04 11.02 -27.53
CA GLU A 124 25.49 10.63 -28.83
C GLU A 124 26.43 11.01 -29.99
N ILE A 125 26.96 12.24 -29.96
CA ILE A 125 27.88 12.74 -30.98
C ILE A 125 29.25 12.07 -30.86
N ALA A 126 29.72 11.81 -29.64
CA ALA A 126 30.97 11.10 -29.43
C ALA A 126 30.91 9.67 -30.00
N VAL A 127 29.77 8.97 -29.87
CA VAL A 127 29.53 7.69 -30.53
C VAL A 127 29.50 7.83 -32.05
N GLN A 128 28.73 8.79 -32.59
CA GLN A 128 28.61 9.00 -34.03
C GLN A 128 29.93 9.34 -34.72
N ASN A 129 30.86 9.99 -34.01
CA ASN A 129 32.19 10.34 -34.51
C ASN A 129 33.26 9.29 -34.20
N GLY A 130 32.90 8.14 -33.60
CA GLY A 130 33.84 7.07 -33.24
C GLY A 130 34.81 7.46 -32.13
N VAL A 131 34.47 8.45 -31.31
CA VAL A 131 35.26 8.88 -30.14
C VAL A 131 35.02 7.95 -28.95
N LEU A 132 33.78 7.49 -28.80
CA LEU A 132 33.40 6.47 -27.81
C LEU A 132 32.98 5.20 -28.52
N ASN A 133 33.53 4.07 -28.11
CA ASN A 133 33.06 2.75 -28.47
C ASN A 133 32.10 2.19 -27.40
N SER A 134 31.57 0.99 -27.65
CA SER A 134 30.66 0.27 -26.74
C SER A 134 31.26 0.08 -25.35
N GLY A 135 32.54 -0.29 -25.26
CA GLY A 135 33.28 -0.47 -24.01
C GLY A 135 33.41 0.81 -23.19
N ASP A 136 33.60 1.96 -23.84
CA ASP A 136 33.69 3.25 -23.14
C ASP A 136 32.35 3.64 -22.52
N LEU A 137 31.23 3.41 -23.23
CA LEU A 137 29.89 3.67 -22.71
C LEU A 137 29.50 2.69 -21.60
N ILE A 138 29.89 1.42 -21.72
CA ILE A 138 29.74 0.43 -20.63
C ILE A 138 30.52 0.90 -19.40
N SER A 139 31.75 1.37 -19.56
CA SER A 139 32.52 1.91 -18.44
C SER A 139 31.83 3.14 -17.82
N ILE A 140 31.23 4.02 -18.60
CA ILE A 140 30.44 5.16 -18.07
C ILE A 140 29.21 4.69 -17.29
N VAL A 141 28.55 3.60 -17.70
CA VAL A 141 27.40 3.02 -16.99
C VAL A 141 27.84 2.32 -15.70
N CYS A 142 29.00 1.67 -15.70
CA CYS A 142 29.50 0.88 -14.57
C CYS A 142 30.35 1.64 -13.56
N ASN A 143 30.94 2.79 -13.93
CA ASN A 143 31.72 3.61 -13.01
C ASN A 143 30.80 4.44 -12.07
N ASP A 144 31.39 5.01 -11.01
CA ASP A 144 30.74 5.90 -10.03
C ASP A 144 30.37 7.29 -10.60
N LEU A 145 29.67 7.30 -11.74
CA LEU A 145 29.02 8.50 -12.26
C LEU A 145 27.59 8.59 -11.74
N ASP A 146 27.06 9.81 -11.64
CA ASP A 146 25.70 10.03 -11.18
C ASP A 146 24.65 9.42 -12.15
N ASP A 147 23.47 9.05 -11.64
CA ASP A 147 22.45 8.31 -12.38
C ASP A 147 22.07 8.96 -13.71
N TYR A 148 22.08 10.28 -13.79
CA TYR A 148 21.82 11.03 -15.01
C TYR A 148 22.88 10.79 -16.09
N SER A 149 24.14 10.58 -15.72
CA SER A 149 25.23 10.24 -16.65
C SER A 149 25.10 8.81 -17.15
N LYS A 150 24.72 7.88 -16.27
CA LYS A 150 24.43 6.48 -16.63
C LYS A 150 23.25 6.38 -17.60
N PHE A 151 22.16 7.07 -17.31
CA PHE A 151 20.97 7.10 -18.17
C PHE A 151 21.26 7.74 -19.54
N ALA A 152 22.04 8.82 -19.56
CA ALA A 152 22.46 9.46 -20.80
C ALA A 152 23.35 8.54 -21.67
N ALA A 153 24.20 7.72 -21.06
CA ALA A 153 25.01 6.72 -21.75
C ALA A 153 24.16 5.60 -22.36
N ILE A 154 23.17 5.09 -21.60
CA ILE A 154 22.20 4.09 -22.10
C ILE A 154 21.42 4.64 -23.30
N GLU A 155 20.98 5.91 -23.26
CA GLU A 155 20.31 6.51 -24.40
C GLU A 155 21.25 6.73 -25.60
N ALA A 156 22.52 7.09 -25.36
CA ALA A 156 23.52 7.28 -26.42
C ALA A 156 23.88 5.96 -27.13
N MET A 157 23.85 4.82 -26.43
CA MET A 157 24.08 3.50 -27.03
C MET A 157 23.14 3.21 -28.20
N LYS A 158 21.90 3.74 -28.19
CA LYS A 158 20.95 3.60 -29.31
C LYS A 158 21.44 4.20 -30.63
N SER A 159 22.54 4.96 -30.61
CA SER A 159 23.12 5.60 -31.79
C SER A 159 24.23 4.79 -32.46
N PHE A 160 24.57 3.60 -31.96
CA PHE A 160 25.45 2.68 -32.69
C PHE A 160 24.80 2.25 -34.01
N GLN A 161 25.53 2.37 -35.11
CA GLN A 161 25.05 1.97 -36.44
C GLN A 161 25.11 0.46 -36.66
N ALA A 162 25.97 -0.25 -35.92
CA ALA A 162 26.09 -1.71 -35.98
C ALA A 162 25.16 -2.36 -34.96
N GLU A 163 24.24 -3.19 -35.45
CA GLU A 163 23.26 -3.94 -34.65
C GLU A 163 23.93 -4.86 -33.60
N GLU A 164 25.13 -5.35 -33.92
CA GLU A 164 25.94 -6.21 -33.04
C GLU A 164 26.50 -5.45 -31.82
N ASP A 165 26.99 -4.22 -32.00
CA ASP A 165 27.54 -3.41 -30.89
C ASP A 165 26.46 -2.97 -29.91
N LEU A 166 25.29 -2.57 -30.42
CA LEU A 166 24.13 -2.24 -29.60
C LEU A 166 23.65 -3.48 -28.81
N ARG A 167 23.60 -4.64 -29.46
CA ARG A 167 23.18 -5.89 -28.84
C ARG A 167 24.14 -6.32 -27.72
N ASN A 168 25.44 -6.21 -27.94
CA ASN A 168 26.45 -6.54 -26.93
C ASN A 168 26.38 -5.61 -25.72
N CYS A 169 26.15 -4.31 -25.93
CA CYS A 169 25.94 -3.35 -24.84
C CYS A 169 24.70 -3.66 -24.01
N LEU A 170 23.57 -3.93 -24.69
CA LEU A 170 22.31 -4.23 -24.01
C LEU A 170 22.37 -5.58 -23.27
N ALA A 171 23.05 -6.58 -23.84
CA ALA A 171 23.28 -7.86 -23.18
C ALA A 171 24.14 -7.71 -21.92
N PHE A 172 25.23 -6.93 -21.98
CA PHE A 172 26.08 -6.66 -20.83
C PHE A 172 25.34 -5.88 -19.74
N ILE A 173 24.57 -4.85 -20.10
CA ILE A 173 23.74 -4.10 -19.13
C ILE A 173 22.72 -5.03 -18.48
N ALA A 174 22.03 -5.85 -19.28
CA ALA A 174 21.07 -6.80 -18.75
C ALA A 174 21.70 -7.77 -17.76
N ASP A 175 22.90 -8.27 -18.07
CA ASP A 175 23.66 -9.17 -17.22
C ASP A 175 24.20 -8.49 -15.95
N PHE A 176 24.73 -7.26 -16.09
CA PHE A 176 25.23 -6.45 -14.97
C PHE A 176 24.13 -6.11 -13.96
N TYR A 177 22.95 -5.70 -14.44
CA TYR A 177 21.82 -5.38 -13.57
C TYR A 177 21.11 -6.63 -13.03
N SER A 178 21.08 -7.74 -13.79
CA SER A 178 20.52 -9.00 -13.29
C SER A 178 21.38 -9.64 -12.20
N HIS A 179 22.70 -9.42 -12.21
CA HIS A 179 23.61 -9.98 -11.22
C HIS A 179 23.83 -9.08 -10.00
N ASN A 180 23.64 -7.75 -10.11
CA ASN A 180 24.00 -6.81 -9.03
C ASN A 180 22.82 -6.05 -8.40
N LEU A 181 21.65 -5.95 -9.04
CA LEU A 181 20.58 -5.06 -8.53
C LEU A 181 19.14 -5.59 -8.63
N ASP A 182 18.92 -6.85 -9.04
CA ASP A 182 17.60 -7.47 -9.22
C ASP A 182 16.51 -6.54 -9.81
N ILE A 183 16.88 -5.73 -10.81
CA ILE A 183 15.96 -4.86 -11.54
C ILE A 183 15.34 -5.65 -12.69
N ASN A 184 14.01 -5.72 -12.71
CA ASN A 184 13.23 -6.42 -13.72
C ASN A 184 13.32 -5.72 -15.09
N ILE A 185 14.25 -6.16 -15.95
CA ILE A 185 14.34 -5.74 -17.35
C ILE A 185 13.36 -6.57 -18.17
N ASN A 186 12.48 -5.88 -18.88
CA ASN A 186 11.41 -6.42 -19.73
C ASN A 186 11.77 -7.76 -20.44
N ASP A 187 11.03 -8.82 -20.13
CA ASP A 187 11.27 -10.22 -20.55
C ASP A 187 11.44 -10.40 -22.08
N ASP A 188 10.85 -9.51 -22.88
CA ASP A 188 10.97 -9.55 -24.35
C ASP A 188 12.41 -9.28 -24.83
N ILE A 189 13.23 -8.54 -24.06
CA ILE A 189 14.63 -8.24 -24.38
C ILE A 189 15.53 -9.45 -24.04
N LEU A 190 15.28 -10.10 -22.91
CA LEU A 190 16.07 -11.25 -22.44
C LEU A 190 15.85 -12.51 -23.29
N ARG A 191 14.63 -12.68 -23.83
CA ARG A 191 14.28 -13.85 -24.64
C ARG A 191 15.01 -13.90 -25.99
N ASP A 192 15.32 -12.75 -26.58
CA ASP A 192 16.06 -12.66 -27.85
C ASP A 192 17.58 -12.77 -27.68
N VAL A 193 18.10 -12.53 -26.48
CA VAL A 193 19.55 -12.55 -26.16
C VAL A 193 20.01 -13.94 -25.73
N ARG A 194 19.25 -14.66 -24.89
CA ARG A 194 19.66 -15.97 -24.33
C ARG A 194 19.71 -17.13 -25.32
N VAL A 195 19.12 -17.00 -26.52
CA VAL A 195 19.02 -18.11 -27.48
C VAL A 195 20.31 -18.31 -28.30
N LYS A 196 21.31 -17.41 -28.24
CA LYS A 196 22.36 -17.39 -29.28
C LYS A 196 23.85 -17.47 -28.91
N ASN A 197 24.34 -17.40 -27.65
CA ASN A 197 25.74 -17.76 -27.33
C ASN A 197 26.01 -17.87 -25.81
N PRO A 198 26.78 -18.86 -25.33
CA PRO A 198 27.35 -18.87 -23.98
C PRO A 198 28.73 -18.18 -23.96
N VAL A 199 28.97 -17.34 -22.94
CA VAL A 199 30.28 -16.76 -22.60
C VAL A 199 31.13 -17.82 -21.88
N THR A 200 32.44 -17.85 -22.12
CA THR A 200 33.34 -18.84 -21.50
C THR A 200 33.87 -18.40 -20.14
N GLU A 201 34.08 -19.37 -19.26
CA GLU A 201 34.50 -19.26 -17.85
C GLU A 201 35.75 -18.37 -17.63
N GLU A 202 36.73 -18.38 -18.56
CA GLU A 202 37.93 -17.55 -18.48
C GLU A 202 37.67 -16.02 -18.59
N GLU A 203 36.59 -15.61 -19.28
CA GLU A 203 36.26 -14.18 -19.43
C GLU A 203 35.55 -13.62 -18.20
N SER A 204 34.84 -14.49 -17.46
CA SER A 204 34.18 -14.16 -16.20
C SER A 204 35.21 -13.96 -15.08
N ASP A 205 36.17 -14.88 -14.96
CA ASP A 205 37.17 -14.86 -13.88
C ASP A 205 38.16 -13.68 -13.98
N TYR A 206 38.47 -13.23 -15.20
CA TYR A 206 39.32 -12.04 -15.40
C TYR A 206 38.66 -10.76 -14.86
N LEU A 207 37.33 -10.64 -14.99
CA LEU A 207 36.57 -9.45 -14.56
C LEU A 207 36.35 -9.43 -13.03
N PHE A 208 36.16 -10.58 -12.41
CA PHE A 208 35.93 -10.68 -10.95
C PHE A 208 37.18 -10.38 -10.11
N SER A 209 38.38 -10.68 -10.62
CA SER A 209 39.63 -10.52 -9.85
C SER A 209 39.99 -9.07 -9.46
N LYS A 210 39.32 -8.06 -10.03
CA LYS A 210 39.68 -6.64 -9.86
C LYS A 210 38.89 -5.90 -8.76
N TYR A 211 37.85 -6.50 -8.17
CA TYR A 211 36.87 -5.77 -7.35
C TYR A 211 36.88 -6.07 -5.84
N LYS A 212 37.82 -6.86 -5.35
CA LYS A 212 37.93 -7.15 -3.91
C LYS A 212 38.66 -6.01 -3.19
N ASN A 213 37.93 -4.92 -2.88
CA ASN A 213 38.14 -4.02 -1.73
C ASN A 213 37.30 -2.74 -1.92
N ASN A 214 36.15 -2.64 -1.26
CA ASN A 214 35.61 -1.41 -0.67
C ASN A 214 34.26 -1.72 0.00
N GLU A 215 34.26 -1.83 1.33
CA GLU A 215 33.05 -1.69 2.15
C GLU A 215 32.77 -0.19 2.32
N GLN A 216 31.55 0.28 2.03
CA GLN A 216 31.07 1.56 2.56
C GLN A 216 29.54 1.67 2.65
N GLU A 217 29.11 2.40 3.68
CA GLU A 217 27.74 2.62 4.17
C GLU A 217 26.80 3.28 3.14
N TYR A 218 25.58 2.76 3.05
CA TYR A 218 24.48 3.31 2.26
C TYR A 218 23.86 4.56 2.94
N GLU A 219 23.55 5.60 2.15
CA GLU A 219 22.75 6.74 2.62
C GLU A 219 21.29 6.30 2.85
N LEU A 220 20.84 6.34 4.10
CA LEU A 220 19.47 6.01 4.53
C LEU A 220 18.41 6.98 3.97
N ASP A 221 17.21 6.46 3.70
CA ASP A 221 16.04 7.23 3.28
C ASP A 221 15.77 8.43 4.24
N PRO A 222 15.56 9.66 3.72
CA PRO A 222 15.23 10.84 4.53
C PRO A 222 14.03 10.68 5.46
N PHE A 223 13.05 9.84 5.11
CA PHE A 223 11.90 9.51 5.95
C PHE A 223 12.28 8.59 7.11
N TYR A 224 13.06 7.53 6.85
CA TYR A 224 13.58 6.66 7.91
C TYR A 224 14.46 7.45 8.89
N SER A 225 15.38 8.27 8.38
CA SER A 225 16.21 9.15 9.21
C SER A 225 15.37 10.12 10.04
N TYR A 226 14.27 10.63 9.48
CA TYR A 226 13.33 11.46 10.22
C TYR A 226 12.60 10.68 11.34
N LEU A 227 12.05 9.50 11.05
CA LEU A 227 11.34 8.69 12.05
C LEU A 227 12.26 8.25 13.19
N LYS A 228 13.47 7.78 12.86
CA LYS A 228 14.47 7.37 13.85
C LYS A 228 14.93 8.54 14.71
N SER A 229 15.30 9.66 14.10
CA SER A 229 15.78 10.84 14.85
C SER A 229 14.67 11.52 15.65
N ALA A 230 13.48 11.68 15.08
CA ALA A 230 12.32 12.27 15.77
C ALA A 230 11.81 11.36 16.88
N GLY A 231 11.71 10.05 16.61
CA GLY A 231 11.33 9.03 17.58
C GLY A 231 12.25 8.99 18.79
N ILE A 232 13.57 8.87 18.58
CA ILE A 232 14.55 8.88 19.67
C ILE A 232 14.47 10.19 20.48
N ARG A 233 14.32 11.33 19.81
CA ARG A 233 14.17 12.62 20.47
C ARG A 233 12.87 12.70 21.29
N LEU A 234 11.76 12.21 20.75
CA LEU A 234 10.48 12.14 21.45
C LEU A 234 10.54 11.21 22.65
N LEU A 235 11.17 10.04 22.54
CA LEU A 235 11.37 9.15 23.69
C LEU A 235 12.14 9.87 24.81
N LYS A 236 13.19 10.64 24.47
CA LYS A 236 13.95 11.48 25.43
C LYS A 236 13.10 12.61 26.04
N ASP A 237 12.19 13.18 25.27
CA ASP A 237 11.39 14.35 25.64
C ASP A 237 10.05 14.00 26.33
N CYS A 238 9.58 12.75 26.22
CA CYS A 238 8.27 12.28 26.70
C CYS A 238 8.35 11.39 27.93
N MET A 239 9.47 10.69 28.14
CA MET A 239 9.64 9.77 29.26
C MET A 239 10.73 10.28 30.21
N PRO A 240 10.51 10.30 31.54
CA PRO A 240 11.57 10.50 32.52
C PRO A 240 12.37 9.20 32.70
N LEU A 241 12.66 8.51 31.61
CA LEU A 241 13.47 7.30 31.59
C LEU A 241 14.89 7.73 31.24
N SER A 242 15.88 7.22 31.97
CA SER A 242 17.27 7.45 31.61
C SER A 242 17.54 6.88 30.22
N GLU A 243 18.48 7.48 29.48
CA GLU A 243 18.98 6.93 28.21
C GLU A 243 19.37 5.46 28.37
N ASP A 244 19.94 5.11 29.54
CA ASP A 244 20.22 3.74 29.95
C ASP A 244 19.00 2.82 29.95
N TYR A 245 17.79 3.29 30.27
CA TYR A 245 16.59 2.44 30.31
C TYR A 245 16.07 2.14 28.90
N ILE A 246 16.07 3.12 27.99
CA ILE A 246 15.66 2.91 26.59
C ILE A 246 16.69 2.00 25.89
N CYS A 247 17.98 2.30 26.06
CA CYS A 247 19.05 1.43 25.58
C CYS A 247 18.96 0.04 26.22
N LYS A 248 18.65 -0.07 27.51
CA LYS A 248 18.45 -1.35 28.18
C LYS A 248 17.21 -2.10 27.69
N ALA A 249 16.09 -1.44 27.38
CA ALA A 249 14.91 -2.12 26.83
C ALA A 249 15.18 -2.69 25.43
N ILE A 250 15.93 -1.94 24.60
CA ILE A 250 16.41 -2.41 23.30
C ILE A 250 17.40 -3.57 23.48
N LEU A 251 18.41 -3.41 24.35
CA LEU A 251 19.43 -4.43 24.64
C LEU A 251 18.86 -5.68 25.31
N ASP A 252 17.92 -5.56 26.25
CA ASP A 252 17.28 -6.68 26.93
C ASP A 252 16.46 -7.49 25.91
N ARG A 253 15.85 -6.84 24.90
CA ARG A 253 15.16 -7.53 23.81
C ARG A 253 16.14 -8.21 22.86
N GLU A 254 17.22 -7.54 22.45
CA GLU A 254 18.29 -8.16 21.66
C GLU A 254 18.88 -9.38 22.38
N GLN A 255 19.10 -9.27 23.70
CA GLN A 255 19.56 -10.36 24.55
C GLN A 255 18.52 -11.49 24.68
N ASN A 256 17.22 -11.17 24.78
CA ASN A 256 16.16 -12.17 24.82
C ASN A 256 15.99 -12.88 23.47
N THR A 257 16.09 -12.16 22.35
CA THR A 257 16.09 -12.73 20.99
C THR A 257 17.31 -13.63 20.82
N LYS A 258 18.51 -13.14 21.19
CA LYS A 258 19.73 -13.93 21.18
C LYS A 258 19.63 -15.17 22.05
N LYS A 259 19.11 -15.04 23.28
CA LYS A 259 18.89 -16.17 24.18
C LYS A 259 17.90 -17.19 23.59
N MET A 260 16.84 -16.73 22.93
CA MET A 260 15.90 -17.60 22.22
C MET A 260 16.61 -18.35 21.08
N HIS A 261 17.45 -17.67 20.30
CA HIS A 261 18.29 -18.31 19.27
C HIS A 261 19.29 -19.30 19.86
N ASP A 262 19.97 -18.96 20.95
CA ASP A 262 20.92 -19.84 21.66
C ASP A 262 20.20 -21.07 22.24
N GLU A 263 18.98 -20.91 22.77
CA GLU A 263 18.15 -22.02 23.27
C GLU A 263 17.65 -22.92 22.13
N ILE A 264 17.34 -22.34 20.96
CA ILE A 264 16.99 -23.09 19.75
C ILE A 264 18.23 -23.86 19.24
N ALA A 265 19.39 -23.21 19.15
CA ALA A 265 20.66 -23.82 18.74
C ALA A 265 21.10 -24.93 19.69
N ALA A 266 20.98 -24.73 21.01
CA ALA A 266 21.29 -25.75 22.01
C ALA A 266 20.32 -26.95 21.97
N LYS A 267 19.04 -26.72 21.62
CA LYS A 267 18.09 -27.82 21.37
C LYS A 267 18.44 -28.59 20.10
N HIS A 268 18.97 -27.92 19.08
CA HIS A 268 19.43 -28.55 17.85
C HIS A 268 20.71 -29.37 18.06
N SER A 269 21.73 -28.81 18.73
CA SER A 269 22.97 -29.54 19.06
C SER A 269 22.72 -30.78 19.93
N ARG A 270 21.77 -30.73 20.88
CA ARG A 270 21.40 -31.92 21.67
C ARG A 270 20.62 -32.97 20.87
N ALA A 271 19.89 -32.57 19.84
CA ALA A 271 19.17 -33.50 18.97
C ALA A 271 20.14 -34.20 18.00
N GLU A 272 21.24 -33.56 17.63
CA GLU A 272 22.31 -34.15 16.81
C GLU A 272 23.19 -35.12 17.62
N ASP A 273 23.50 -34.81 18.88
CA ASP A 273 24.28 -35.70 19.76
C ASP A 273 23.51 -36.99 20.17
N ASP A 274 22.17 -36.96 20.16
CA ASP A 274 21.33 -38.12 20.50
C ASP A 274 21.00 -39.03 19.28
N GLU A 275 21.41 -38.65 18.06
CA GLU A 275 21.22 -39.44 16.82
C GLU A 275 22.52 -40.05 16.25
N GLU A 276 23.68 -39.89 16.90
CA GLU A 276 24.98 -40.39 16.40
C GLU A 276 25.32 -41.86 16.72
N ASP A 277 24.50 -42.58 17.48
CA ASP A 277 24.69 -44.03 17.74
C ASP A 277 23.70 -44.87 16.91
N GLU A 278 24.04 -45.15 15.64
CA GLU A 278 23.59 -46.27 14.77
C GLU A 278 23.27 -45.85 13.32
N TYR A 279 24.24 -45.34 12.54
CA TYR A 279 24.25 -45.63 11.09
C TYR A 279 25.67 -45.80 10.58
N GLU A 280 25.98 -47.05 10.23
CA GLU A 280 27.23 -47.49 9.61
C GLU A 280 27.56 -46.71 8.33
N GLU A 281 28.86 -46.44 8.21
CA GLU A 281 29.56 -45.93 7.03
C GLU A 281 29.14 -46.66 5.75
N ASP A 282 28.60 -45.93 4.77
CA ASP A 282 29.04 -46.09 3.38
C ASP A 282 28.53 -44.95 2.47
N LEU A 283 29.49 -44.35 1.75
CA LEU A 283 29.35 -43.50 0.55
C LEU A 283 28.81 -42.07 0.72
N ARG A 284 29.72 -41.10 0.93
CA ARG A 284 29.59 -39.77 0.34
C ARG A 284 30.87 -39.39 -0.42
N PRO A 285 30.81 -39.24 -1.76
CA PRO A 285 31.80 -38.50 -2.51
C PRO A 285 31.48 -37.00 -2.49
N ASP A 286 32.55 -36.24 -2.30
CA ASP A 286 32.74 -34.82 -2.60
C ASP A 286 32.02 -33.79 -1.73
N GLY A 287 32.85 -33.01 -1.03
CA GLY A 287 32.44 -32.06 -0.02
C GLY A 287 31.90 -30.78 -0.62
N TYR A 288 30.76 -30.37 -0.08
CA TYR A 288 30.29 -29.00 -0.04
C TYR A 288 29.83 -28.76 1.40
N GLU A 289 30.71 -28.20 2.22
CA GLU A 289 30.29 -27.50 3.44
C GLU A 289 29.79 -26.12 2.99
N HIS A 290 28.47 -25.99 2.82
CA HIS A 290 27.87 -24.66 2.78
C HIS A 290 27.74 -24.17 4.22
N ASP A 291 28.40 -23.05 4.53
CA ASP A 291 28.22 -22.33 5.78
C ASP A 291 26.79 -21.76 5.81
N ILE A 292 25.93 -22.39 6.61
CA ILE A 292 24.49 -22.09 6.71
C ILE A 292 24.25 -20.66 7.27
N ASN A 293 25.28 -20.01 7.82
CA ASN A 293 25.17 -18.68 8.37
C ASN A 293 25.25 -17.55 7.33
N GLU A 294 25.79 -17.80 6.12
CA GLU A 294 25.99 -16.74 5.10
C GLU A 294 24.74 -16.47 4.23
N VAL A 295 23.68 -17.30 4.35
CA VAL A 295 22.42 -17.18 3.58
C VAL A 295 21.29 -16.55 4.44
N MET A 296 21.63 -15.98 5.60
CA MET A 296 20.67 -15.41 6.55
C MET A 296 20.52 -13.87 6.44
N GLU A 297 21.34 -13.19 5.65
CA GLU A 297 21.33 -11.72 5.48
C GLU A 297 20.85 -11.27 4.08
N ASP A 298 19.88 -11.98 3.49
CA ASP A 298 19.22 -11.49 2.27
C ASP A 298 18.18 -10.40 2.63
N ASP A 299 18.55 -9.15 2.39
CA ASP A 299 17.72 -7.97 2.59
C ASP A 299 16.42 -8.06 1.77
N PHE A 300 15.34 -8.39 2.46
CA PHE A 300 14.01 -8.41 1.85
C PHE A 300 13.50 -6.98 1.68
N TYR A 301 13.19 -6.61 0.45
CA TYR A 301 12.55 -5.34 0.14
C TYR A 301 11.02 -5.46 -0.01
N TRP A 302 10.30 -4.40 0.34
CA TRP A 302 8.85 -4.25 0.16
C TRP A 302 8.57 -3.11 -0.79
N GLU A 303 7.84 -3.38 -1.87
CA GLU A 303 7.31 -2.32 -2.72
C GLU A 303 5.91 -1.89 -2.25
N ASP A 304 5.68 -0.60 -2.05
CA ASP A 304 4.32 -0.06 -1.87
C ASP A 304 3.55 -0.03 -3.21
N SER A 305 2.30 0.41 -3.18
CA SER A 305 1.47 0.49 -4.40
C SER A 305 2.00 1.48 -5.45
N ASP A 306 2.93 2.36 -5.08
CA ASP A 306 3.58 3.33 -5.95
C ASP A 306 4.94 2.81 -6.45
N GLY A 307 5.35 1.60 -6.06
CA GLY A 307 6.60 0.96 -6.48
C GLY A 307 7.83 1.44 -5.69
N LYS A 308 7.66 2.12 -4.55
CA LYS A 308 8.79 2.43 -3.67
C LYS A 308 9.17 1.20 -2.85
N SER A 309 10.45 0.84 -2.93
CA SER A 309 11.07 -0.24 -2.18
C SER A 309 11.51 0.24 -0.80
N TYR A 310 11.12 -0.48 0.26
CA TYR A 310 11.56 -0.28 1.63
C TYR A 310 12.27 -1.54 2.11
N SER A 311 13.41 -1.40 2.81
CA SER A 311 13.98 -2.54 3.49
C SER A 311 12.99 -3.06 4.55
N ASN A 312 12.92 -4.38 4.72
CA ASN A 312 12.11 -4.96 5.78
C ASN A 312 12.54 -4.42 7.16
N GLU A 313 13.83 -4.13 7.32
CA GLU A 313 14.43 -3.53 8.51
C GLU A 313 13.81 -2.17 8.86
N ASP A 314 13.70 -1.26 7.89
CA ASP A 314 13.16 0.09 8.10
C ASP A 314 11.70 0.05 8.59
N TYR A 315 10.88 -0.83 7.99
CA TYR A 315 9.51 -1.01 8.42
C TYR A 315 9.42 -1.60 9.83
N THR A 316 10.20 -2.66 10.12
CA THR A 316 10.19 -3.28 11.45
C THR A 316 10.66 -2.33 12.53
N ASP A 317 11.69 -1.52 12.27
CA ASP A 317 12.20 -0.53 13.20
C ASP A 317 11.18 0.57 13.49
N ASN A 318 10.56 1.11 12.45
CA ASN A 318 9.57 2.19 12.59
C ASN A 318 8.27 1.69 13.26
N SER A 319 7.78 0.51 12.87
CA SER A 319 6.64 -0.14 13.53
C SER A 319 6.95 -0.39 15.01
N HIS A 320 8.15 -0.86 15.34
CA HIS A 320 8.58 -1.08 16.72
C HIS A 320 8.63 0.22 17.51
N LEU A 321 9.24 1.27 16.96
CA LEU A 321 9.31 2.59 17.57
C LEU A 321 7.92 3.18 17.83
N LEU A 322 7.01 3.12 16.86
CA LEU A 322 5.64 3.58 17.02
C LEU A 322 4.88 2.74 18.05
N GLY A 323 5.16 1.43 18.13
CA GLY A 323 4.66 0.54 19.19
C GLY A 323 5.12 0.96 20.59
N ILE A 324 6.40 1.29 20.76
CA ILE A 324 6.94 1.82 22.03
C ILE A 324 6.28 3.16 22.36
N LEU A 325 6.10 4.04 21.36
CA LEU A 325 5.40 5.31 21.56
C LEU A 325 3.94 5.11 21.96
N ALA A 326 3.25 4.09 21.45
CA ALA A 326 1.90 3.78 21.89
C ALA A 326 1.84 3.30 23.34
N GLU A 327 2.80 2.47 23.76
CA GLU A 327 2.80 1.84 25.09
C GLU A 327 3.29 2.77 26.21
N HIS A 328 4.24 3.65 25.90
CA HIS A 328 4.94 4.45 26.91
C HIS A 328 4.90 5.95 26.62
N GLY A 329 4.39 6.36 25.46
CA GLY A 329 4.37 7.74 25.03
C GLY A 329 3.42 8.63 25.83
N GLY A 330 3.45 9.92 25.51
CA GLY A 330 2.56 10.92 26.08
C GLY A 330 1.92 11.77 24.99
N LYS A 331 1.35 12.92 25.37
CA LYS A 331 0.67 13.83 24.41
C LYS A 331 1.54 14.24 23.22
N LYS A 332 2.85 14.40 23.43
CA LYS A 332 3.81 14.68 22.36
C LYS A 332 3.91 13.55 21.32
N SER A 333 3.69 12.28 21.71
CA SER A 333 3.63 11.16 20.77
C SER A 333 2.38 11.24 19.89
N VAL A 334 1.26 11.70 20.44
CA VAL A 334 0.04 12.00 19.66
C VAL A 334 0.30 13.15 18.69
N GLU A 335 0.94 14.23 19.14
CA GLU A 335 1.33 15.36 18.28
C GLU A 335 2.25 14.92 17.14
N PHE A 336 3.24 14.06 17.45
CA PHE A 336 4.12 13.47 16.45
C PHE A 336 3.36 12.62 15.43
N ALA A 337 2.43 11.76 15.87
CA ALA A 337 1.60 10.97 14.98
C ALA A 337 0.74 11.85 14.06
N ILE A 338 0.23 12.98 14.55
CA ILE A 338 -0.47 13.99 13.72
C ILE A 338 0.47 14.62 12.70
N GLU A 339 1.68 15.01 13.09
CA GLU A 339 2.65 15.59 12.15
C GLU A 339 3.11 14.57 11.10
N LEU A 340 3.22 13.28 11.48
CA LEU A 340 3.53 12.21 10.54
C LEU A 340 2.45 12.08 9.47
N LEU A 341 1.16 12.07 9.87
CA LEU A 341 0.02 12.02 8.96
C LEU A 341 -0.04 13.22 7.99
N LYS A 342 0.42 14.40 8.42
CA LYS A 342 0.50 15.60 7.58
C LYS A 342 1.69 15.56 6.61
N LYS A 343 2.83 15.04 7.05
CA LYS A 343 4.07 15.08 6.29
C LYS A 343 4.08 14.03 5.19
N ASP A 344 3.71 12.80 5.55
CA ASP A 344 3.66 11.69 4.61
C ASP A 344 2.45 10.80 4.89
N ALA A 345 1.34 11.24 4.32
CA ALA A 345 0.04 10.64 4.45
C ALA A 345 0.03 9.20 3.89
N ASN A 346 0.74 8.96 2.79
CA ASN A 346 0.79 7.65 2.13
C ASN A 346 1.69 6.67 2.89
N GLU A 347 2.87 7.08 3.33
CA GLU A 347 3.76 6.20 4.11
C GLU A 347 3.18 5.89 5.50
N SER A 348 2.37 6.81 6.06
CA SER A 348 1.64 6.59 7.32
C SER A 348 0.62 5.44 7.25
N LEU A 349 0.13 5.07 6.07
CA LEU A 349 -0.81 3.93 5.92
C LEU A 349 -0.19 2.62 6.36
N VAL A 350 1.11 2.46 6.12
CA VAL A 350 1.81 1.21 6.44
C VAL A 350 1.81 1.00 7.97
N TYR A 351 1.84 2.09 8.75
CA TYR A 351 1.83 2.09 10.21
C TYR A 351 0.45 2.37 10.84
N LYS A 352 -0.62 2.18 10.07
CA LYS A 352 -1.98 2.56 10.50
C LYS A 352 -2.38 1.94 11.85
N ASN A 353 -1.98 0.70 12.12
CA ASN A 353 -2.34 0.02 13.37
C ASN A 353 -1.60 0.59 14.58
N GLU A 354 -0.31 0.87 14.43
CA GLU A 354 0.52 1.50 15.44
C GLU A 354 0.04 2.93 15.73
N LEU A 355 -0.31 3.68 14.67
CA LEU A 355 -0.89 5.02 14.82
C LEU A 355 -2.23 4.96 15.57
N VAL A 356 -3.13 4.04 15.21
CA VAL A 356 -4.38 3.84 15.94
C VAL A 356 -4.10 3.57 17.42
N ARG A 357 -3.10 2.72 17.76
CA ARG A 357 -2.72 2.47 19.15
C ARG A 357 -2.21 3.72 19.86
N ILE A 358 -1.34 4.52 19.23
CA ILE A 358 -0.89 5.81 19.80
C ILE A 358 -2.08 6.71 20.12
N PHE A 359 -3.02 6.85 19.17
CA PHE A 359 -4.19 7.70 19.37
C PHE A 359 -5.14 7.16 20.44
N GLN A 360 -5.29 5.84 20.51
CA GLN A 360 -6.21 5.13 21.38
C GLN A 360 -5.73 5.06 22.83
N ASP A 361 -4.46 4.69 23.04
CA ASP A 361 -3.95 4.25 24.34
C ASP A 361 -3.42 5.42 25.19
N ILE A 362 -3.03 6.55 24.56
CA ILE A 362 -2.43 7.70 25.26
C ILE A 362 -3.47 8.68 25.80
N ASP A 363 -4.28 9.29 24.92
CA ASP A 363 -5.32 10.26 25.30
C ASP A 363 -6.39 10.30 24.20
N LEU A 364 -7.30 9.31 24.23
CA LEU A 364 -8.32 9.11 23.20
C LEU A 364 -9.12 10.37 22.87
N LYS A 365 -9.54 11.14 23.89
CA LYS A 365 -10.34 12.37 23.71
C LYS A 365 -9.51 13.49 23.06
N HIS A 366 -8.26 13.64 23.47
CA HIS A 366 -7.38 14.63 22.84
C HIS A 366 -7.06 14.25 21.39
N SER A 367 -6.74 12.97 21.16
CA SER A 367 -6.45 12.39 19.84
C SER A 367 -7.62 12.57 18.88
N SER A 368 -8.85 12.25 19.31
CA SER A 368 -10.04 12.40 18.46
C SER A 368 -10.26 13.86 18.06
N SER A 369 -10.09 14.81 18.98
CA SER A 369 -10.21 16.24 18.67
C SER A 369 -9.16 16.72 17.67
N LEU A 370 -7.91 16.24 17.78
CA LEU A 370 -6.85 16.57 16.82
C LEU A 370 -7.10 15.97 15.44
N LEU A 371 -7.54 14.71 15.38
CA LEU A 371 -7.89 14.05 14.12
C LEU A 371 -9.10 14.70 13.44
N LEU A 372 -10.13 15.10 14.21
CA LEU A 372 -11.28 15.86 13.68
C LEU A 372 -10.86 17.22 13.12
N ARG A 373 -9.88 17.90 13.75
CA ARG A 373 -9.30 19.14 13.17
C ARG A 373 -8.51 18.86 11.91
N LEU A 374 -7.73 17.77 11.88
CA LEU A 374 -6.97 17.36 10.70
C LEU A 374 -7.88 17.03 9.52
N MET A 375 -9.03 16.38 9.78
CA MET A 375 -10.09 16.14 8.78
C MET A 375 -10.65 17.41 8.16
N LYS A 376 -10.72 18.52 8.91
CA LYS A 376 -11.21 19.82 8.44
C LYS A 376 -10.13 20.65 7.72
N GLY A 377 -8.91 20.11 7.59
CA GLY A 377 -7.79 20.79 6.95
C GLY A 377 -7.85 20.80 5.41
N GLU A 378 -6.95 21.57 4.79
CA GLU A 378 -6.84 21.67 3.32
C GLU A 378 -6.17 20.44 2.68
N ASP A 379 -5.41 19.66 3.45
CA ASP A 379 -4.74 18.46 2.96
C ASP A 379 -5.71 17.27 2.89
N ILE A 380 -6.17 16.99 1.67
CA ILE A 380 -7.14 15.92 1.35
C ILE A 380 -6.62 14.55 1.81
N ASN A 381 -5.32 14.29 1.66
CA ASN A 381 -4.75 12.98 2.01
C ASN A 381 -4.72 12.83 3.53
N ALA A 382 -4.18 13.82 4.25
CA ALA A 382 -4.17 13.80 5.70
C ALA A 382 -5.60 13.71 6.28
N ALA A 383 -6.57 14.41 5.69
CA ALA A 383 -7.98 14.34 6.08
C ALA A 383 -8.57 12.93 5.85
N LYS A 384 -8.30 12.30 4.71
CA LYS A 384 -8.73 10.93 4.41
C LYS A 384 -8.18 9.93 5.43
N TYR A 385 -6.91 10.05 5.82
CA TYR A 385 -6.32 9.15 6.81
C TYR A 385 -6.80 9.42 8.22
N ALA A 386 -6.98 10.69 8.59
CA ALA A 386 -7.59 11.05 9.86
C ALA A 386 -8.99 10.43 10.00
N ASN A 387 -9.82 10.50 8.95
CA ASN A 387 -11.13 9.83 8.90
C ASN A 387 -11.01 8.31 9.09
N SER A 388 -10.06 7.69 8.39
CA SER A 388 -9.82 6.25 8.48
C SER A 388 -9.37 5.79 9.88
N ILE A 389 -8.58 6.61 10.58
CA ILE A 389 -8.13 6.35 11.94
C ILE A 389 -9.26 6.60 12.94
N LEU A 390 -10.00 7.70 12.82
CA LEU A 390 -11.15 8.03 13.66
C LEU A 390 -12.20 6.91 13.68
N ARG A 391 -12.47 6.32 12.51
CA ARG A 391 -13.39 5.18 12.38
C ARG A 391 -12.88 3.89 13.05
N ARG A 392 -11.60 3.80 13.39
CA ARG A 392 -10.99 2.66 14.10
C ARG A 392 -10.81 2.91 15.61
N LEU A 393 -10.97 4.14 16.07
CA LEU A 393 -10.92 4.44 17.50
C LEU A 393 -12.10 3.78 18.23
N GLU A 394 -11.82 3.25 19.41
CA GLU A 394 -12.75 2.55 20.27
C GLU A 394 -13.02 3.38 21.53
N PHE A 395 -14.24 3.84 21.69
CA PHE A 395 -14.64 4.63 22.85
C PHE A 395 -15.25 3.77 23.98
N GLY A 396 -15.20 2.45 23.86
CA GLY A 396 -15.79 1.52 24.82
C GLY A 396 -17.31 1.47 24.70
N ARG A 397 -17.98 1.25 25.83
CA ARG A 397 -19.44 1.33 25.91
C ARG A 397 -19.86 2.78 26.02
N ILE A 398 -20.67 3.24 25.08
CA ILE A 398 -21.16 4.61 25.06
C ILE A 398 -22.65 4.56 25.38
N GLY A 399 -23.04 5.22 26.48
CA GLY A 399 -24.46 5.29 26.83
C GLY A 399 -25.26 6.01 25.75
N ILE A 400 -26.47 5.51 25.48
CA ILE A 400 -27.42 6.19 24.60
C ILE A 400 -28.30 7.08 25.48
N SER A 401 -28.55 8.32 25.08
CA SER A 401 -29.46 9.23 25.78
C SER A 401 -30.86 9.22 25.14
N ASN A 402 -31.80 9.98 25.71
CA ASN A 402 -33.10 10.22 25.08
C ASN A 402 -33.00 11.01 23.75
N GLU A 403 -31.87 11.69 23.51
CA GLU A 403 -31.61 12.47 22.30
C GLU A 403 -30.79 11.69 21.27
N GLY A 404 -30.25 10.53 21.64
CA GLY A 404 -29.34 9.75 20.81
C GLY A 404 -28.00 9.45 21.47
N VAL A 405 -27.02 9.03 20.69
CA VAL A 405 -25.67 8.70 21.14
C VAL A 405 -24.68 9.80 20.77
N GLU A 406 -23.88 10.26 21.73
CA GLU A 406 -22.78 11.18 21.46
C GLU A 406 -21.55 10.39 20.99
N TYR A 407 -21.11 10.61 19.75
CA TYR A 407 -19.94 9.96 19.15
C TYR A 407 -19.16 10.98 18.32
N LEU A 408 -17.85 11.11 18.58
CA LEU A 408 -16.96 12.03 17.84
C LEU A 408 -17.48 13.48 17.75
N GLU A 409 -17.90 14.05 18.88
CA GLU A 409 -18.42 15.43 19.00
C GLU A 409 -19.75 15.66 18.25
N ARG A 410 -20.51 14.59 17.94
CA ARG A 410 -21.83 14.65 17.31
C ARG A 410 -22.85 13.81 18.06
N VAL A 411 -24.12 14.19 17.98
CA VAL A 411 -25.25 13.40 18.51
C VAL A 411 -25.93 12.69 17.36
N TYR A 412 -25.97 11.36 17.42
CA TYR A 412 -26.70 10.53 16.45
C TYR A 412 -28.07 10.19 17.02
N ASP A 413 -29.12 10.80 16.48
CA ASP A 413 -30.51 10.48 16.81
C ASP A 413 -30.88 9.10 16.24
N LEU A 414 -31.11 8.15 17.13
CA LEU A 414 -31.43 6.75 16.85
C LEU A 414 -32.95 6.50 16.86
N GLY A 415 -33.78 7.53 16.96
CA GLY A 415 -35.25 7.41 16.97
C GLY A 415 -35.75 6.50 18.09
N GLU A 416 -36.36 5.37 17.74
CA GLU A 416 -36.91 4.40 18.71
C GLU A 416 -35.83 3.75 19.59
N CYS A 417 -34.56 3.79 19.18
CA CYS A 417 -33.45 3.27 19.96
C CYS A 417 -32.81 4.32 20.89
N ASN A 418 -33.34 5.55 20.99
CA ASN A 418 -32.92 6.56 21.98
C ASN A 418 -33.35 6.16 23.40
N ASN A 419 -32.70 5.15 23.96
CA ASN A 419 -33.03 4.57 25.25
C ASN A 419 -31.82 4.64 26.21
N PRO A 420 -31.93 5.33 27.36
CA PRO A 420 -30.93 5.37 28.43
C PRO A 420 -30.41 4.03 28.93
N ASP A 421 -31.20 2.96 28.80
CA ASP A 421 -30.81 1.61 29.22
C ASP A 421 -29.99 0.88 28.15
N TYR A 422 -29.88 1.44 26.94
CA TYR A 422 -29.11 0.89 25.83
C TYR A 422 -27.72 1.53 25.77
N HIS A 423 -26.82 0.87 25.03
CA HIS A 423 -25.51 1.42 24.74
C HIS A 423 -25.09 1.16 23.31
N ALA A 424 -24.19 1.99 22.82
CA ALA A 424 -23.57 1.88 21.52
C ALA A 424 -22.10 1.44 21.65
N LYS A 425 -21.62 0.71 20.65
CA LYS A 425 -20.21 0.31 20.54
C LYS A 425 -19.81 0.15 19.08
N ARG A 426 -18.57 0.48 18.74
CA ARG A 426 -18.04 0.26 17.40
C ARG A 426 -17.94 -1.24 17.10
N LEU A 427 -18.44 -1.63 15.93
CA LEU A 427 -18.43 -3.03 15.48
C LEU A 427 -17.37 -3.32 14.41
N THR A 428 -16.94 -2.34 13.63
CA THR A 428 -16.08 -2.56 12.45
C THR A 428 -15.07 -1.42 12.27
N PRO A 429 -14.03 -1.59 11.43
CA PRO A 429 -13.06 -0.52 11.14
C PRO A 429 -13.62 0.57 10.23
N ASN A 430 -14.79 0.34 9.61
CA ASN A 430 -15.43 1.26 8.67
C ASN A 430 -16.43 2.20 9.34
N GLY A 431 -16.61 2.09 10.66
CA GLY A 431 -17.50 2.96 11.43
C GLY A 431 -18.94 2.46 11.48
N GLU A 432 -19.17 1.15 11.41
CA GLU A 432 -20.46 0.61 11.84
C GLU A 432 -20.52 0.60 13.38
N ILE A 433 -21.56 1.23 13.93
CA ILE A 433 -21.80 1.34 15.37
C ILE A 433 -23.02 0.49 15.73
N GLY A 434 -22.80 -0.50 16.59
CA GLY A 434 -23.82 -1.41 17.10
C GLY A 434 -24.59 -0.82 18.25
N ILE A 435 -25.89 -1.09 18.29
CA ILE A 435 -26.79 -0.75 19.37
C ILE A 435 -27.09 -2.03 20.13
N PHE A 436 -26.86 -1.99 21.45
CA PHE A 436 -27.02 -3.10 22.35
C PHE A 436 -28.09 -2.78 23.39
N ASP A 437 -28.94 -3.75 23.67
CA ASP A 437 -29.96 -3.63 24.71
C ASP A 437 -29.39 -3.84 26.12
N GLU A 438 -30.26 -3.81 27.12
CA GLU A 438 -29.95 -4.03 28.54
C GLU A 438 -29.35 -5.43 28.82
N GLU A 439 -29.64 -6.41 27.95
CA GLU A 439 -29.11 -7.78 28.04
C GLU A 439 -27.78 -7.93 27.27
N LEU A 440 -27.21 -6.84 26.76
CA LEU A 440 -26.01 -6.81 25.92
C LEU A 440 -26.19 -7.55 24.57
N LYS A 441 -27.42 -7.72 24.11
CA LYS A 441 -27.71 -8.29 22.80
C LYS A 441 -27.63 -7.22 21.73
N LEU A 442 -26.95 -7.54 20.63
CA LEU A 442 -26.83 -6.66 19.48
C LEU A 442 -28.15 -6.65 18.69
N ILE A 443 -28.85 -5.51 18.70
CA ILE A 443 -30.18 -5.39 18.11
C ILE A 443 -30.16 -4.77 16.71
N LYS A 444 -29.41 -3.68 16.53
CA LYS A 444 -29.33 -2.88 15.29
C LYS A 444 -27.94 -2.27 15.17
N TYR A 445 -27.63 -1.66 14.03
CA TYR A 445 -26.44 -0.84 13.85
C TYR A 445 -26.73 0.36 12.97
N PHE A 446 -25.83 1.33 12.95
CA PHE A 446 -25.84 2.44 12.00
C PHE A 446 -24.43 2.73 11.49
N HIS A 447 -24.32 3.44 10.38
CA HIS A 447 -23.03 3.87 9.84
C HIS A 447 -22.68 5.27 10.36
N LEU A 448 -21.41 5.49 10.68
CA LEU A 448 -20.88 6.84 10.76
C LEU A 448 -20.91 7.45 9.35
N ASN A 449 -21.81 8.42 9.14
CA ASN A 449 -21.85 9.28 7.95
C ASN A 449 -20.51 10.03 7.76
N GLU A 450 -20.40 10.85 6.73
CA GLU A 450 -19.21 11.66 6.52
C GLU A 450 -18.93 12.56 7.74
N LEU A 451 -17.78 12.36 8.38
CA LEU A 451 -17.35 13.14 9.55
C LEU A 451 -16.90 14.58 9.18
N SER A 452 -17.11 15.00 7.93
CA SER A 452 -16.89 16.35 7.42
C SER A 452 -18.10 17.27 7.60
N GLU A 453 -19.33 16.73 7.72
CA GLU A 453 -20.56 17.53 7.80
C GLU A 453 -20.59 18.42 9.06
N GLU A 454 -21.16 19.63 9.00
CA GLU A 454 -21.17 20.55 10.16
C GLU A 454 -22.29 20.26 11.17
N ASP A 455 -23.18 19.30 10.87
CA ASP A 455 -24.33 19.00 11.70
C ASP A 455 -23.93 18.43 13.07
N GLU A 456 -24.34 19.12 14.13
CA GLU A 456 -24.16 18.67 15.52
C GLU A 456 -25.09 17.48 15.84
N VAL A 457 -26.24 17.38 15.17
CA VAL A 457 -27.24 16.32 15.36
C VAL A 457 -27.54 15.63 14.03
N ILE A 458 -27.30 14.33 13.95
CA ILE A 458 -27.47 13.51 12.75
C ILE A 458 -28.57 12.49 12.98
N LYS A 459 -29.57 12.43 12.09
CA LYS A 459 -30.54 11.34 12.11
C LYS A 459 -29.90 10.08 11.56
N ALA A 460 -29.66 9.09 12.41
CA ALA A 460 -29.00 7.85 12.02
C ALA A 460 -29.94 6.94 11.21
N GLU A 461 -29.42 6.36 10.12
CA GLU A 461 -30.10 5.27 9.43
C GLU A 461 -29.86 3.96 10.18
N LEU A 462 -30.88 3.49 10.90
CA LEU A 462 -30.81 2.23 11.63
C LEU A 462 -31.01 1.03 10.71
N LEU A 463 -30.05 0.12 10.73
CA LEU A 463 -30.03 -1.09 9.92
C LEU A 463 -30.17 -2.34 10.78
N ASP A 464 -30.86 -3.32 10.21
CA ASP A 464 -30.97 -4.66 10.78
C ASP A 464 -29.81 -5.54 10.33
N PHE A 465 -29.40 -6.43 11.22
CA PHE A 465 -28.50 -7.53 10.86
C PHE A 465 -29.27 -8.55 10.02
N VAL A 466 -28.88 -8.68 8.76
CA VAL A 466 -29.46 -9.63 7.81
C VAL A 466 -28.44 -10.69 7.45
N TYR A 467 -28.86 -11.74 6.76
CA TYR A 467 -27.98 -12.81 6.29
C TYR A 467 -26.73 -12.27 5.59
N GLY A 468 -26.93 -11.34 4.65
CA GLY A 468 -25.85 -10.72 3.87
C GLY A 468 -24.87 -9.84 4.67
N THR A 469 -25.18 -9.56 5.95
CA THR A 469 -24.28 -8.81 6.82
C THR A 469 -23.05 -9.66 7.19
N LEU A 470 -23.25 -10.95 7.50
CA LEU A 470 -22.16 -11.85 7.91
C LEU A 470 -21.70 -12.79 6.79
N PHE A 471 -22.55 -13.09 5.81
CA PHE A 471 -22.29 -14.15 4.83
C PHE A 471 -22.43 -13.67 3.40
N TYR A 472 -21.63 -14.27 2.52
CA TYR A 472 -21.84 -14.19 1.09
C TYR A 472 -23.00 -15.12 0.69
N GLU A 473 -24.01 -14.60 -0.01
CA GLU A 473 -25.06 -15.41 -0.62
C GLU A 473 -24.45 -16.35 -1.66
N LYS A 474 -24.70 -17.65 -1.52
CA LYS A 474 -24.24 -18.67 -2.47
C LYS A 474 -25.39 -19.04 -3.40
N PRO A 475 -25.22 -18.98 -4.74
CA PRO A 475 -26.26 -19.37 -5.69
C PRO A 475 -26.72 -20.82 -5.55
N ASP A 476 -25.83 -21.68 -5.05
CA ASP A 476 -25.99 -23.12 -4.84
C ASP A 476 -26.20 -23.49 -3.36
N GLU A 477 -26.51 -22.52 -2.48
CA GLU A 477 -26.80 -22.77 -1.07
C GLU A 477 -28.03 -23.67 -0.90
N THR A 478 -27.87 -24.76 -0.16
CA THR A 478 -29.00 -25.61 0.24
C THR A 478 -29.85 -24.92 1.32
N PRO A 479 -31.16 -25.21 1.41
CA PRO A 479 -32.01 -24.69 2.48
C PRO A 479 -31.47 -24.97 3.89
N GLU A 480 -30.82 -26.13 4.08
CA GLU A 480 -30.20 -26.56 5.33
C GLU A 480 -29.00 -25.69 5.69
N GLU A 481 -28.07 -25.44 4.77
CA GLU A 481 -26.93 -24.53 4.97
C GLU A 481 -27.40 -23.12 5.28
N ARG A 482 -28.42 -22.64 4.56
CA ARG A 482 -29.01 -21.32 4.82
C ARG A 482 -29.61 -21.22 6.22
N ALA A 483 -30.33 -22.25 6.66
CA ALA A 483 -30.89 -22.30 8.01
C ALA A 483 -29.79 -22.34 9.08
N GLU A 484 -28.69 -23.07 8.82
CA GLU A 484 -27.51 -23.12 9.69
C GLU A 484 -26.86 -21.73 9.82
N ARG A 485 -26.67 -21.01 8.70
CA ARG A 485 -26.09 -19.65 8.71
C ARG A 485 -27.01 -18.62 9.36
N ILE A 486 -28.34 -18.73 9.21
CA ILE A 486 -29.29 -17.90 9.97
C ILE A 486 -29.15 -18.15 11.47
N LYS A 487 -28.94 -19.40 11.90
CA LYS A 487 -28.66 -19.70 13.30
C LYS A 487 -27.36 -19.02 13.76
N TYR A 488 -26.32 -19.01 12.93
CA TYR A 488 -25.08 -18.29 13.23
C TYR A 488 -25.25 -16.79 13.35
N LEU A 489 -26.11 -16.17 12.53
CA LEU A 489 -26.45 -14.76 12.67
C LEU A 489 -27.08 -14.45 14.02
N GLU A 490 -28.02 -15.27 14.48
CA GLU A 490 -28.66 -15.10 15.79
C GLU A 490 -27.69 -15.39 16.95
N GLU A 491 -26.83 -16.40 16.81
CA GLU A 491 -25.74 -16.66 17.76
C GLU A 491 -24.74 -15.50 17.82
N PHE A 492 -24.39 -14.91 16.68
CA PHE A 492 -23.55 -13.73 16.60
C PHE A 492 -24.19 -12.56 17.36
N LYS A 493 -25.45 -12.23 17.08
CA LYS A 493 -26.15 -11.13 17.76
C LYS A 493 -26.27 -11.32 19.27
N GLY A 494 -26.59 -12.54 19.71
CA GLY A 494 -26.77 -12.87 21.12
C GLY A 494 -25.46 -13.01 21.91
N ASN A 495 -24.35 -13.31 21.24
CA ASN A 495 -23.06 -13.56 21.91
C ASN A 495 -21.97 -12.54 21.54
N TYR A 496 -22.24 -11.58 20.65
CA TYR A 496 -21.25 -10.63 20.16
C TYR A 496 -20.45 -10.03 21.30
N TYR A 497 -21.18 -9.52 22.29
CA TYR A 497 -20.60 -8.81 23.42
C TYR A 497 -19.63 -9.69 24.21
N ARG A 498 -20.06 -10.92 24.53
CA ARG A 498 -19.24 -11.93 25.22
C ARG A 498 -18.00 -12.31 24.42
N ILE A 499 -18.11 -12.39 23.09
CA ILE A 499 -17.00 -12.79 22.23
C ILE A 499 -16.03 -11.63 22.04
N ALA A 500 -16.53 -10.42 21.82
CA ALA A 500 -15.71 -9.21 21.66
C ALA A 500 -14.93 -8.86 22.93
N GLU A 501 -15.47 -9.21 24.10
CA GLU A 501 -14.78 -9.13 25.41
C GLU A 501 -14.16 -10.47 25.86
N ASP A 502 -14.03 -11.45 24.96
CA ASP A 502 -13.35 -12.69 25.30
C ASP A 502 -11.87 -12.40 25.58
N ARG A 503 -11.30 -13.14 26.54
CA ARG A 503 -9.89 -13.04 26.94
C ARG A 503 -8.92 -13.23 25.78
N ILE A 504 -9.33 -13.89 24.70
CA ILE A 504 -8.49 -13.99 23.49
C ILE A 504 -8.14 -12.60 22.96
N PHE A 505 -9.11 -11.70 22.83
CA PHE A 505 -8.84 -10.35 22.30
C PHE A 505 -8.06 -9.49 23.30
N GLU A 506 -8.32 -9.67 24.61
CA GLU A 506 -7.54 -8.99 25.65
C GLU A 506 -6.07 -9.40 25.65
N SER A 507 -5.79 -10.71 25.53
CA SER A 507 -4.41 -11.23 25.59
C SER A 507 -3.62 -11.04 24.30
N THR A 508 -4.29 -11.02 23.15
CA THR A 508 -3.64 -10.84 21.84
C THR A 508 -3.41 -9.38 21.48
N GLY A 509 -4.13 -8.45 22.13
CA GLY A 509 -4.17 -7.04 21.74
C GLY A 509 -4.91 -6.77 20.43
N VAL A 510 -5.42 -7.82 19.76
CA VAL A 510 -6.26 -7.70 18.57
C VAL A 510 -7.68 -7.42 19.01
N ARG A 511 -8.39 -6.53 18.31
CA ARG A 511 -9.78 -6.23 18.61
C ARG A 511 -10.68 -6.79 17.51
N LEU A 512 -11.71 -7.53 17.88
CA LEU A 512 -12.68 -8.11 16.95
C LEU A 512 -13.27 -7.04 16.01
N ASN A 513 -13.52 -5.84 16.54
CA ASN A 513 -14.09 -4.76 15.76
C ASN A 513 -13.12 -4.07 14.78
N ASN A 514 -11.86 -4.52 14.68
CA ASN A 514 -11.00 -4.11 13.58
C ASN A 514 -11.26 -4.89 12.28
N LEU A 515 -12.16 -5.87 12.34
CA LEU A 515 -12.50 -6.75 11.23
C LEU A 515 -13.83 -6.32 10.58
N SER A 516 -14.04 -6.66 9.31
CA SER A 516 -15.34 -6.53 8.65
C SER A 516 -16.37 -7.48 9.27
N PHE A 517 -17.66 -7.24 9.09
CA PHE A 517 -18.68 -8.12 9.65
C PHE A 517 -18.54 -9.59 9.22
N LYS A 518 -18.09 -9.81 7.98
CA LYS A 518 -17.92 -11.16 7.46
C LYS A 518 -16.69 -11.85 8.03
N GLU A 519 -15.60 -11.11 8.20
CA GLU A 519 -14.40 -11.58 8.89
C GLU A 519 -14.74 -11.99 10.33
N GLN A 520 -15.53 -11.16 11.03
CA GLN A 520 -16.01 -11.46 12.37
C GLN A 520 -16.92 -12.70 12.38
N GLY A 521 -17.86 -12.79 11.44
CA GLY A 521 -18.78 -13.91 11.32
C GLY A 521 -18.04 -15.24 11.18
N TRP A 522 -17.15 -15.35 10.19
CA TRP A 522 -16.40 -16.58 9.94
C TRP A 522 -15.45 -16.96 11.08
N PHE A 523 -14.72 -15.98 11.63
CA PHE A 523 -13.86 -16.24 12.78
C PHE A 523 -14.66 -16.77 13.98
N ILE A 524 -15.79 -16.13 14.30
CA ILE A 524 -16.62 -16.51 15.45
C ILE A 524 -17.21 -17.90 15.27
N ILE A 525 -17.68 -18.24 14.07
CA ILE A 525 -18.27 -19.55 13.78
C ILE A 525 -17.22 -20.64 13.92
N TYR A 526 -16.05 -20.43 13.32
CA TYR A 526 -14.93 -21.35 13.44
C TYR A 526 -14.50 -21.52 14.89
N PHE A 527 -14.31 -20.41 15.61
CA PHE A 527 -13.94 -20.42 17.02
C PHE A 527 -14.97 -21.11 17.92
N ASN A 528 -16.28 -20.89 17.70
CA ASN A 528 -17.32 -21.51 18.53
C ASN A 528 -17.47 -23.02 18.28
N LYS A 529 -17.22 -23.47 17.05
CA LYS A 529 -17.22 -24.91 16.70
C LYS A 529 -15.96 -25.63 17.15
N ALA A 530 -14.85 -24.91 17.31
CA ALA A 530 -13.60 -25.46 17.78
C ALA A 530 -13.72 -26.08 19.18
N ASN A 531 -13.11 -27.25 19.36
CA ASN A 531 -12.96 -27.87 20.67
C ASN A 531 -11.94 -27.08 21.54
N ALA A 532 -11.75 -27.46 22.81
CA ALA A 532 -10.87 -26.73 23.72
C ALA A 532 -9.40 -26.65 23.24
N GLU A 533 -8.90 -27.71 22.60
CA GLU A 533 -7.55 -27.75 22.05
C GLU A 533 -7.42 -26.83 20.84
N GLN A 534 -8.36 -26.92 19.89
CA GLN A 534 -8.41 -26.04 18.73
C GLN A 534 -8.58 -24.56 19.14
N LYS A 535 -9.37 -24.26 20.17
CA LYS A 535 -9.49 -22.89 20.71
C LYS A 535 -8.15 -22.36 21.22
N ASN A 536 -7.34 -23.20 21.89
CA ASN A 536 -5.99 -22.81 22.30
C ASN A 536 -5.07 -22.62 21.09
N LYS A 537 -5.16 -23.47 20.06
CA LYS A 537 -4.41 -23.28 18.80
C LYS A 537 -4.77 -21.95 18.13
N ILE A 538 -6.07 -21.64 18.01
CA ILE A 538 -6.56 -20.37 17.47
C ILE A 538 -6.05 -19.21 18.31
N LYS A 539 -6.11 -19.31 19.64
CA LYS A 539 -5.60 -18.26 20.53
C LYS A 539 -4.11 -17.98 20.26
N ASN A 540 -3.27 -19.01 20.30
CA ASN A 540 -1.82 -18.87 20.04
C ASN A 540 -1.55 -18.34 18.64
N PHE A 541 -2.35 -18.77 17.66
CA PHE A 541 -2.28 -18.29 16.29
C PHE A 541 -2.57 -16.78 16.19
N VAL A 542 -3.64 -16.30 16.85
CA VAL A 542 -3.97 -14.88 16.88
C VAL A 542 -2.93 -14.07 17.67
N GLU A 543 -2.38 -14.61 18.75
CA GLU A 543 -1.31 -13.96 19.52
C GLU A 543 -0.05 -13.76 18.66
N THR A 544 0.24 -14.72 17.79
CA THR A 544 1.43 -14.70 16.93
C THR A 544 1.24 -13.83 15.69
N TYR A 545 0.09 -13.95 15.02
CA TYR A 545 -0.14 -13.39 13.69
C TYR A 545 -1.08 -12.17 13.66
N GLY A 546 -1.68 -11.82 14.79
CA GLY A 546 -2.47 -10.61 14.97
C GLY A 546 -3.74 -10.54 14.12
N GLU A 547 -4.14 -9.32 13.76
CA GLU A 547 -5.33 -9.02 12.94
C GLU A 547 -5.29 -9.74 11.58
N ASN A 548 -4.13 -9.74 10.91
CA ASN A 548 -3.96 -10.40 9.60
C ASN A 548 -4.21 -11.92 9.69
N GLY A 549 -3.81 -12.56 10.79
CA GLY A 549 -4.12 -13.95 11.04
C GLY A 549 -5.63 -14.19 11.11
N ILE A 550 -6.38 -13.32 11.82
CA ILE A 550 -7.84 -13.47 11.92
C ILE A 550 -8.51 -13.29 10.56
N LYS A 551 -8.11 -12.27 9.78
CA LYS A 551 -8.67 -12.02 8.45
C LYS A 551 -8.60 -13.23 7.52
N CYS A 552 -7.58 -14.08 7.68
CA CYS A 552 -7.43 -15.28 6.87
C CYS A 552 -8.61 -16.25 6.99
N PHE A 553 -9.32 -16.25 8.14
CA PHE A 553 -10.51 -17.08 8.35
C PHE A 553 -11.68 -16.74 7.43
N MET A 554 -11.62 -15.65 6.66
CA MET A 554 -12.52 -15.43 5.52
C MET A 554 -12.50 -16.57 4.50
N SER A 555 -11.42 -17.35 4.43
CA SER A 555 -11.35 -18.59 3.65
C SER A 555 -12.36 -19.64 4.06
N CYS A 556 -12.92 -19.56 5.27
CA CYS A 556 -13.98 -20.46 5.71
C CYS A 556 -15.27 -20.30 4.89
N GLU A 557 -15.40 -19.22 4.09
CA GLU A 557 -16.49 -19.09 3.13
C GLU A 557 -16.50 -20.22 2.10
N THR A 558 -15.35 -20.78 1.69
CA THR A 558 -15.30 -21.94 0.79
C THR A 558 -15.45 -23.28 1.48
N GLY A 559 -15.23 -23.33 2.80
CA GLY A 559 -15.34 -24.55 3.59
C GLY A 559 -14.61 -24.43 4.93
N MET A 560 -15.13 -25.07 5.98
CA MET A 560 -14.58 -24.98 7.34
C MET A 560 -13.18 -25.60 7.45
N GLU A 561 -12.85 -26.53 6.57
CA GLU A 561 -11.53 -27.15 6.41
C GLU A 561 -10.43 -26.12 6.11
N MET A 562 -10.76 -24.97 5.51
CA MET A 562 -9.79 -23.90 5.28
C MET A 562 -9.23 -23.33 6.58
N GLY A 563 -10.01 -23.33 7.66
CA GLY A 563 -9.50 -22.94 8.98
C GLY A 563 -8.37 -23.85 9.47
N GLU A 564 -8.49 -25.16 9.22
CA GLU A 564 -7.41 -26.12 9.54
C GLU A 564 -6.18 -25.88 8.67
N HIS A 565 -6.35 -25.58 7.38
CA HIS A 565 -5.23 -25.25 6.50
C HIS A 565 -4.47 -24.01 6.97
N ILE A 566 -5.18 -22.96 7.41
CA ILE A 566 -4.60 -21.73 7.95
C ILE A 566 -3.79 -22.00 9.22
N LEU A 567 -4.40 -22.73 10.18
CA LEU A 567 -3.71 -23.09 11.42
C LEU A 567 -2.48 -23.96 11.12
N LYS A 568 -2.60 -24.92 10.21
CA LYS A 568 -1.50 -25.81 9.79
C LYS A 568 -0.32 -25.03 9.18
N ILE A 569 -0.58 -24.04 8.34
CA ILE A 569 0.50 -23.16 7.82
C ILE A 569 1.22 -22.47 8.98
N GLY A 570 0.46 -21.92 9.94
CA GLY A 570 1.03 -21.27 11.12
C GLY A 570 1.85 -22.22 12.01
N GLU A 571 1.44 -23.49 12.13
CA GLU A 571 2.17 -24.52 12.88
C GLU A 571 3.45 -24.96 12.14
N MET A 572 3.35 -25.24 10.84
CA MET A 572 4.47 -25.71 10.01
C MET A 572 5.58 -24.67 9.88
N LEU A 573 5.24 -23.39 9.99
CA LEU A 573 6.15 -22.25 9.93
C LEU A 573 6.42 -21.64 11.31
N SER A 574 6.17 -22.37 12.40
CA SER A 574 6.46 -21.90 13.76
C SER A 574 7.94 -21.55 14.00
N LYS A 575 8.86 -22.17 13.25
CA LYS A 575 10.30 -21.82 13.24
C LYS A 575 10.61 -20.57 12.39
N TYR A 576 9.71 -20.17 11.51
CA TYR A 576 9.82 -19.03 10.61
C TYR A 576 8.64 -18.03 10.78
N PRO A 577 8.40 -17.53 12.01
CA PRO A 577 7.20 -16.74 12.32
C PRO A 577 7.08 -15.46 11.48
N VAL A 578 8.21 -14.86 11.08
CA VAL A 578 8.24 -13.68 10.20
C VAL A 578 7.69 -14.01 8.81
N MET A 579 8.05 -15.17 8.25
CA MET A 579 7.57 -15.60 6.93
C MET A 579 6.08 -15.96 6.97
N ALA A 580 5.62 -16.65 8.03
CA ALA A 580 4.21 -16.93 8.23
C ALA A 580 3.37 -15.65 8.36
N LYS A 581 3.85 -14.68 9.16
CA LYS A 581 3.21 -13.36 9.30
C LYS A 581 3.11 -12.64 7.95
N LYS A 582 4.14 -12.73 7.11
CA LYS A 582 4.16 -12.19 5.74
C LYS A 582 3.13 -12.85 4.84
N ILE A 583 2.98 -14.18 4.86
CA ILE A 583 1.91 -14.88 4.12
C ILE A 583 0.54 -14.33 4.52
N PHE A 584 0.23 -14.30 5.82
CA PHE A 584 -1.09 -13.87 6.29
C PHE A 584 -1.36 -12.39 6.00
N MET A 585 -0.32 -11.56 6.03
CA MET A 585 -0.44 -10.16 5.63
C MET A 585 -0.73 -9.99 4.14
N GLU A 586 0.02 -10.66 3.24
CA GLU A 586 -0.24 -10.60 1.80
C GLU A 586 -1.63 -11.15 1.46
N TYR A 587 -2.03 -12.22 2.14
CA TYR A 587 -3.36 -12.79 1.98
C TYR A 587 -4.47 -11.82 2.45
N ALA A 588 -4.30 -11.18 3.61
CA ALA A 588 -5.22 -10.15 4.10
C ALA A 588 -5.32 -8.95 3.13
N ARG A 589 -4.21 -8.55 2.49
CA ARG A 589 -4.23 -7.50 1.45
C ARG A 589 -5.06 -7.90 0.25
N VAL A 590 -4.94 -9.15 -0.21
CA VAL A 590 -5.78 -9.68 -1.30
C VAL A 590 -7.27 -9.60 -0.92
N ILE A 591 -7.63 -9.93 0.33
CA ILE A 591 -9.01 -9.79 0.83
C ILE A 591 -9.45 -8.32 0.78
N ASP A 592 -8.68 -7.43 1.40
CA ASP A 592 -9.03 -6.00 1.49
C ASP A 592 -9.17 -5.39 0.08
N LYS A 593 -8.29 -5.74 -0.86
CA LYS A 593 -8.35 -5.26 -2.26
C LYS A 593 -9.55 -5.82 -3.00
N ALA A 594 -9.88 -7.09 -2.79
CA ALA A 594 -11.05 -7.70 -3.39
C ALA A 594 -12.34 -7.00 -2.90
N GLU A 595 -12.48 -6.75 -1.59
CA GLU A 595 -13.65 -6.07 -1.03
C GLU A 595 -13.80 -4.65 -1.58
N ASN A 596 -12.70 -3.87 -1.59
CA ASN A 596 -12.67 -2.53 -2.17
C ASN A 596 -12.99 -2.55 -3.68
N GLY A 597 -12.44 -3.51 -4.42
CA GLY A 597 -12.67 -3.64 -5.85
C GLY A 597 -14.13 -3.94 -6.18
N VAL A 598 -14.78 -4.81 -5.41
CA VAL A 598 -16.21 -5.10 -5.58
C VAL A 598 -17.08 -3.90 -5.26
N GLU A 599 -16.74 -3.09 -4.27
CA GLU A 599 -17.45 -1.84 -3.98
C GLU A 599 -17.36 -0.86 -5.16
N VAL A 600 -16.17 -0.68 -5.71
CA VAL A 600 -15.96 0.16 -6.90
C VAL A 600 -16.77 -0.34 -8.09
N ILE A 601 -16.76 -1.66 -8.34
CA ILE A 601 -17.55 -2.26 -9.43
C ILE A 601 -19.06 -2.10 -9.18
N ASP A 602 -19.55 -2.27 -7.95
CA ASP A 602 -20.98 -2.09 -7.60
C ASP A 602 -21.41 -0.64 -7.87
N ASN A 603 -20.61 0.35 -7.47
CA ASN A 603 -20.90 1.76 -7.69
C ASN A 603 -20.98 2.07 -9.20
N LEU A 604 -19.99 1.65 -9.98
CA LEU A 604 -20.00 1.79 -11.45
C LEU A 604 -21.21 1.10 -12.08
N TYR A 605 -21.53 -0.11 -11.63
CA TYR A 605 -22.62 -0.90 -12.17
C TYR A 605 -23.98 -0.22 -11.93
N ARG A 606 -24.18 0.37 -10.73
CA ARG A 606 -25.39 1.13 -10.40
C ARG A 606 -25.54 2.38 -11.25
N GLU A 607 -24.43 3.10 -11.48
CA GLU A 607 -24.38 4.29 -12.33
C GLU A 607 -24.73 3.97 -13.79
N MET A 608 -24.14 2.91 -14.35
CA MET A 608 -24.34 2.54 -15.76
C MET A 608 -25.70 1.89 -16.06
N PHE A 609 -26.24 1.10 -15.12
CA PHE A 609 -27.40 0.25 -15.39
C PHE A 609 -28.66 0.65 -14.62
N SER A 610 -28.79 1.94 -14.27
CA SER A 610 -29.99 2.56 -13.68
C SER A 610 -30.65 1.71 -12.58
N GLY A 611 -29.86 1.36 -11.56
CA GLY A 611 -30.37 0.68 -10.37
C GLY A 611 -30.43 -0.84 -10.43
N LYS A 612 -29.83 -1.50 -11.44
CA LYS A 612 -29.48 -2.91 -11.29
C LYS A 612 -28.43 -3.07 -10.19
N LYS A 613 -28.58 -4.10 -9.36
CA LYS A 613 -27.63 -4.43 -8.30
C LYS A 613 -26.63 -5.45 -8.83
N LEU A 614 -25.34 -5.18 -8.62
CA LEU A 614 -24.31 -6.19 -8.78
C LEU A 614 -24.52 -7.25 -7.69
N ASP A 615 -24.40 -8.51 -8.04
CA ASP A 615 -24.18 -9.55 -7.03
C ASP A 615 -22.74 -9.42 -6.51
N ARG A 616 -22.58 -8.55 -5.50
CA ARG A 616 -21.30 -8.27 -4.85
C ARG A 616 -20.65 -9.54 -4.32
N ASN A 617 -21.46 -10.49 -3.88
CA ASN A 617 -21.00 -11.72 -3.25
C ASN A 617 -20.38 -12.65 -4.30
N ALA A 618 -21.08 -12.86 -5.42
CA ALA A 618 -20.53 -13.63 -6.53
C ALA A 618 -19.26 -13.00 -7.11
N ALA A 619 -19.24 -11.66 -7.26
CA ALA A 619 -18.07 -10.94 -7.74
C ALA A 619 -16.86 -11.12 -6.81
N LEU A 620 -17.06 -10.98 -5.51
CA LEU A 620 -15.98 -11.16 -4.55
C LEU A 620 -15.47 -12.60 -4.51
N MET A 621 -16.38 -13.58 -4.48
CA MET A 621 -15.99 -15.00 -4.46
C MET A 621 -15.23 -15.40 -5.72
N ALA A 622 -15.57 -14.82 -6.88
CA ALA A 622 -14.80 -15.03 -8.10
C ALA A 622 -13.36 -14.53 -7.97
N ILE A 623 -13.16 -13.40 -7.27
CA ILE A 623 -11.84 -12.80 -7.01
C ILE A 623 -11.07 -13.64 -5.98
N LEU A 624 -11.69 -14.01 -4.86
CA LEU A 624 -11.01 -14.68 -3.75
C LEU A 624 -10.73 -16.17 -4.00
N LYS A 625 -11.48 -16.83 -4.90
CA LYS A 625 -11.33 -18.27 -5.18
C LYS A 625 -9.89 -18.70 -5.46
N LYS A 626 -9.14 -17.89 -6.19
CA LYS A 626 -7.74 -18.19 -6.53
C LYS A 626 -6.82 -18.04 -5.32
N ALA A 627 -7.03 -17.02 -4.49
CA ALA A 627 -6.28 -16.82 -3.26
C ALA A 627 -6.52 -17.96 -2.26
N PHE A 628 -7.76 -18.46 -2.13
CA PHE A 628 -8.08 -19.63 -1.31
C PHE A 628 -7.30 -20.87 -1.76
N ALA A 629 -7.29 -21.15 -3.07
CA ALA A 629 -6.57 -22.28 -3.63
C ALA A 629 -5.04 -22.17 -3.42
N LEU A 630 -4.48 -20.95 -3.40
CA LEU A 630 -3.07 -20.75 -3.08
C LEU A 630 -2.74 -21.16 -1.63
N LEU A 631 -3.57 -20.77 -0.66
CA LEU A 631 -3.39 -21.18 0.74
C LEU A 631 -3.53 -22.69 0.93
N GLU A 632 -4.56 -23.29 0.33
CA GLU A 632 -4.80 -24.74 0.41
C GLU A 632 -3.58 -25.52 -0.13
N ASN A 633 -3.14 -25.19 -1.35
CA ASN A 633 -1.99 -25.84 -1.97
C ASN A 633 -0.70 -25.66 -1.17
N ALA A 634 -0.48 -24.47 -0.60
CA ALA A 634 0.69 -24.23 0.23
C ALA A 634 0.63 -25.03 1.54
N SER A 635 -0.55 -25.13 2.17
CA SER A 635 -0.75 -25.96 3.36
C SER A 635 -0.38 -27.43 3.08
N LEU A 636 -0.82 -27.97 1.94
CA LEU A 636 -0.47 -29.33 1.51
C LEU A 636 1.03 -29.47 1.26
N ARG A 637 1.63 -28.58 0.44
CA ARG A 637 3.06 -28.63 0.11
C ARG A 637 3.97 -28.48 1.33
N LEU A 638 3.65 -27.57 2.25
CA LEU A 638 4.39 -27.38 3.49
C LEU A 638 4.36 -28.60 4.42
N SER A 639 3.35 -29.46 4.25
CA SER A 639 3.22 -30.70 5.01
C SER A 639 4.11 -31.82 4.45
N ASP A 640 4.36 -31.79 3.14
CA ASP A 640 5.05 -32.85 2.42
C ASP A 640 6.52 -32.52 2.12
N CYS A 641 6.93 -31.25 2.25
CA CYS A 641 8.30 -30.83 1.98
C CYS A 641 9.23 -30.92 3.21
N ALA A 642 10.53 -31.13 2.97
CA ALA A 642 11.52 -31.12 4.03
C ALA A 642 11.67 -29.71 4.65
N GLU A 643 12.17 -29.63 5.88
CA GLU A 643 12.29 -28.36 6.62
C GLU A 643 13.08 -27.29 5.85
N LYS A 644 14.16 -27.71 5.15
CA LYS A 644 14.99 -26.83 4.33
C LYS A 644 14.25 -26.24 3.12
N ASP A 645 13.23 -26.92 2.61
CA ASP A 645 12.49 -26.52 1.40
C ASP A 645 11.29 -25.62 1.75
N LYS A 646 10.92 -25.51 3.04
CA LYS A 646 9.79 -24.67 3.49
C LYS A 646 9.98 -23.20 3.15
N LYS A 647 11.23 -22.70 3.15
CA LYS A 647 11.56 -21.32 2.77
C LYS A 647 11.12 -21.04 1.33
N ASP A 648 11.44 -21.96 0.41
CA ASP A 648 11.11 -21.83 -1.01
C ASP A 648 9.61 -21.89 -1.28
N VAL A 649 8.91 -22.86 -0.66
CA VAL A 649 7.44 -22.96 -0.76
C VAL A 649 6.77 -21.69 -0.24
N THR A 650 7.30 -21.12 0.85
CA THR A 650 6.77 -19.88 1.43
C THR A 650 7.01 -18.68 0.52
N ASN A 651 8.22 -18.53 -0.02
CA ASN A 651 8.56 -17.46 -0.95
C ASN A 651 7.70 -17.52 -2.22
N GLU A 652 7.48 -18.73 -2.76
CA GLU A 652 6.59 -18.94 -3.91
C GLU A 652 5.15 -18.53 -3.60
N LEU A 653 4.62 -18.89 -2.41
CA LEU A 653 3.28 -18.49 -1.99
C LEU A 653 3.17 -16.96 -1.90
N ILE A 654 4.13 -16.31 -1.24
CA ILE A 654 4.17 -14.84 -1.10
C ILE A 654 4.19 -14.18 -2.48
N PHE A 655 5.04 -14.66 -3.39
CA PHE A 655 5.12 -14.17 -4.76
C PHE A 655 3.78 -14.32 -5.49
N ASN A 656 3.13 -15.48 -5.37
CA ASN A 656 1.85 -15.73 -6.01
C ASN A 656 0.71 -14.88 -5.43
N LEU A 657 0.69 -14.61 -4.12
CA LEU A 657 -0.28 -13.72 -3.49
C LEU A 657 -0.10 -12.27 -3.97
N LYS A 658 1.13 -11.76 -4.01
CA LYS A 658 1.44 -10.43 -4.57
C LYS A 658 1.03 -10.32 -6.04
N ARG A 659 1.33 -11.35 -6.84
CA ARG A 659 0.93 -11.43 -8.24
C ARG A 659 -0.59 -11.42 -8.37
N GLU A 660 -1.30 -12.11 -7.50
CA GLU A 660 -2.76 -12.12 -7.47
C GLU A 660 -3.33 -10.74 -7.14
N GLU A 661 -2.81 -10.08 -6.11
CA GLU A 661 -3.18 -8.69 -5.78
C GLU A 661 -2.99 -7.75 -6.98
N LYS A 662 -1.82 -7.80 -7.64
CA LYS A 662 -1.53 -7.00 -8.83
C LYS A 662 -2.48 -7.31 -9.99
N THR A 663 -2.80 -8.59 -10.19
CA THR A 663 -3.74 -9.02 -11.24
C THR A 663 -5.14 -8.46 -10.98
N GLN A 664 -5.61 -8.49 -9.73
CA GLN A 664 -6.91 -7.94 -9.34
C GLN A 664 -6.97 -6.42 -9.54
N ASN A 665 -5.92 -5.70 -9.17
CA ASN A 665 -5.82 -4.25 -9.41
C ASN A 665 -5.85 -3.92 -10.90
N ASN A 666 -5.13 -4.68 -11.73
CA ASN A 666 -5.14 -4.47 -13.19
C ASN A 666 -6.54 -4.71 -13.77
N VAL A 667 -7.18 -5.83 -13.40
CA VAL A 667 -8.55 -6.14 -13.86
C VAL A 667 -9.54 -5.06 -13.41
N LEU A 668 -9.42 -4.57 -12.18
CA LEU A 668 -10.28 -3.50 -11.66
C LEU A 668 -10.08 -2.20 -12.45
N ASN A 669 -8.84 -1.82 -12.73
CA ASN A 669 -8.50 -0.64 -13.53
C ASN A 669 -9.02 -0.75 -14.97
N ASP A 670 -8.89 -1.92 -15.59
CA ASP A 670 -9.43 -2.19 -16.92
C ASP A 670 -10.97 -2.08 -16.92
N LEU A 671 -11.64 -2.65 -15.91
CA LEU A 671 -13.09 -2.55 -15.74
C LEU A 671 -13.55 -1.09 -15.53
N LEU A 672 -12.82 -0.32 -14.71
CA LEU A 672 -13.05 1.11 -14.52
C LEU A 672 -12.92 1.88 -15.83
N GLN A 673 -11.89 1.60 -16.63
CA GLN A 673 -11.69 2.24 -17.91
C GLN A 673 -12.82 1.91 -18.91
N VAL A 674 -13.23 0.65 -18.98
CA VAL A 674 -14.36 0.21 -19.81
C VAL A 674 -15.67 0.86 -19.34
N ALA A 675 -15.92 0.88 -18.04
CA ALA A 675 -17.13 1.48 -17.48
C ALA A 675 -17.20 2.98 -17.77
N ASN A 676 -16.11 3.72 -17.59
CA ASN A 676 -16.03 5.13 -17.93
C ASN A 676 -16.26 5.37 -19.43
N GLY A 677 -15.66 4.55 -20.30
CA GLY A 677 -15.89 4.63 -21.75
C GLY A 677 -17.34 4.34 -22.16
N LEU A 678 -18.00 3.37 -21.51
CA LEU A 678 -19.42 3.08 -21.73
C LEU A 678 -20.32 4.21 -21.22
N ASN A 679 -20.00 4.79 -20.06
CA ASN A 679 -20.75 5.93 -19.53
C ASN A 679 -20.62 7.14 -20.46
N ASP A 680 -19.43 7.46 -20.96
CA ASP A 680 -19.21 8.54 -21.93
C ASP A 680 -20.07 8.37 -23.19
N GLN A 681 -20.12 7.14 -23.72
CA GLN A 681 -20.97 6.80 -24.88
C GLN A 681 -22.46 6.93 -24.55
N TYR A 682 -22.87 6.48 -23.37
CA TYR A 682 -24.26 6.60 -22.91
C TYR A 682 -24.68 8.06 -22.75
N GLN A 683 -23.85 8.90 -22.12
CA GLN A 683 -24.13 10.33 -21.97
C GLN A 683 -24.18 11.05 -23.32
N ALA A 684 -23.31 10.70 -24.26
CA ALA A 684 -23.36 11.22 -25.63
C ALA A 684 -24.69 10.84 -26.32
N ALA A 685 -25.09 9.57 -26.23
CA ALA A 685 -26.35 9.11 -26.82
C ALA A 685 -27.58 9.74 -26.15
N LEU A 686 -27.57 9.90 -24.82
CA LEU A 686 -28.64 10.56 -24.07
C LEU A 686 -28.78 12.02 -24.48
N LYS A 687 -27.66 12.73 -24.69
CA LYS A 687 -27.65 14.09 -25.20
C LYS A 687 -28.28 14.17 -26.60
N ASP A 688 -27.91 13.27 -27.50
CA ASP A 688 -28.50 13.21 -28.84
C ASP A 688 -30.01 12.95 -28.79
N VAL A 689 -30.48 12.10 -27.88
CA VAL A 689 -31.92 11.83 -27.68
C VAL A 689 -32.66 13.03 -27.08
N VAL A 690 -32.05 13.78 -26.17
CA VAL A 690 -32.65 15.00 -25.58
C VAL A 690 -32.70 16.14 -26.60
N GLU A 691 -31.79 16.16 -27.57
CA GLU A 691 -31.77 17.14 -28.67
C GLU A 691 -32.81 16.86 -29.77
N LEU A 692 -33.25 15.60 -29.92
CA LEU A 692 -34.32 15.16 -30.82
C LEU A 692 -35.71 15.44 -30.24
#